data_AF-A0A0G0USG1-F1
#
_entry.id   AF-A0A0G0USG1-F1
#
_cell.length_a   1.000
_cell.length_b   1.000
_cell.length_c   1.000
_cell.angle_alpha   90.00
_cell.angle_beta   90.00
_cell.angle_gamma   90.00
#
_symmetry.space_group_name_H-M   'P 1'
#
loop_
_entity.id
_entity.type
_entity.pdbx_description
1 polymer ?
#
loop_
_entity_poly.entity_id
_entity_poly.type
_entity_poly.pdbx_seq_one_letter_code
_entity_poly.pdbx_strand_id
1 'polypeptide(L)'
;MNIFHKIIVGGFIILFFFVSPQSSFAATRSVPSQYATIQSAHDAAATGDIIMVSPGTYAGVNISKNITIEATTYDSSNPENNSVHITSPIYMEASGNNWAWDQGIVIRGIHIKALDPVRSKRTPYTLEYSFIEATGQGNDGVSFEAGGGIVRGNIVDNGDYSGGTVAHSGDDNIDIDSQSLDILVENNILKNANQEGIEIRHQDYAGAARLTLTFRNNRVENPGQDGIQFIDYDNFTNRRYIVERNLFIGAGSKLSGAGIGVMKGQDTTENFSANPMPEALYVVNNTFLNGEAGISGGANVIAINNIFSGNTLFDLKNVNGNSKVMNSLFATTPKLQGTNNLESSSTITGNPLLDANFIPQTGSPAINVGRTSYQHTYTYNSQTFNDTVLNLSSSQYTGSAPDLGWKESGSIVVPTPTPTSGITPTPTRTPTPVPPTATKTPIPTPTGTFTPGDVNGDNLVTVVDLSILLTHFGKSPATRQEGNIGGNDNVVNFIDLSSLLSNFGQGVPTPTISPTRTPTPTATRTPTPTTPGSTNTPTPTIPVGSKIQTEPNLKVAFIGDSNAGSNFQAVLNLIKAEGAKIVMHQGDFDYSAGPQKWMGMIDTTLGNTFPYLGSDGNHDEWIPDGYRDWFSNKVTTINPEQKDVAGIDVGNYSVSLKGLKMVFVKEPGNDPTFINSSLSGDNHIWKICSWHQTMSTLTAGNHGDSAQAYEPYEECRRNGAIIINAHNHNYSRTKTMLGFGTGKNASPQVDLTQHPKDVNGVPQNPNNLLVSSGKTFVAVVGTGGGGLYAQTWCTATYPYGPAASTNAGCNNYVFAKVFTPTQVNLSPENDNGHGVLFITFNVNGNPRRAEGYFKDINGQIIDQFTITAP
;
A
#
# COMPACT_ATOMS: atom_id res chain seq x y z
N MET A 1 -85.80 29.39 -24.15
CA MET A 1 -85.48 30.51 -25.06
C MET A 1 -83.98 30.75 -24.99
N ASN A 2 -83.28 30.34 -26.06
CA ASN A 2 -81.96 30.78 -26.56
C ASN A 2 -80.79 31.20 -25.62
N ILE A 3 -79.77 30.32 -25.54
CA ILE A 3 -78.44 30.41 -26.21
C ILE A 3 -77.27 31.30 -25.66
N PHE A 4 -76.06 30.67 -25.64
CA PHE A 4 -74.63 31.15 -25.63
C PHE A 4 -74.06 31.85 -24.36
N HIS A 5 -72.83 31.64 -23.84
CA HIS A 5 -71.70 30.70 -24.03
C HIS A 5 -70.61 30.96 -22.94
N LYS A 6 -69.84 29.91 -22.59
CA LYS A 6 -68.40 29.86 -22.16
C LYS A 6 -67.93 30.32 -20.76
N ILE A 7 -67.76 29.29 -19.91
CA ILE A 7 -66.62 28.91 -19.03
C ILE A 7 -65.38 29.83 -19.04
N ILE A 8 -65.02 30.41 -17.88
CA ILE A 8 -63.68 30.44 -17.24
C ILE A 8 -63.89 30.62 -15.71
N VAL A 9 -63.50 29.66 -14.89
CA VAL A 9 -63.34 29.85 -13.42
C VAL A 9 -61.90 29.50 -13.08
N GLY A 10 -61.14 30.52 -12.66
CA GLY A 10 -59.79 30.36 -12.11
C GLY A 10 -59.87 29.84 -10.68
N GLY A 11 -59.26 28.68 -10.44
CA GLY A 11 -59.00 28.13 -9.11
C GLY A 11 -57.56 28.40 -8.72
N PHE A 12 -57.36 29.16 -7.65
CA PHE A 12 -56.11 29.29 -6.91
C PHE A 12 -55.69 27.91 -6.37
N ILE A 13 -54.53 27.41 -6.79
CA ILE A 13 -53.85 26.27 -6.16
C ILE A 13 -52.61 26.81 -5.46
N ILE A 14 -52.61 26.70 -4.13
CA ILE A 14 -51.44 26.86 -3.27
C ILE A 14 -50.58 25.62 -3.48
N LEU A 15 -49.43 25.78 -4.15
CA LEU A 15 -48.45 24.72 -4.36
C LEU A 15 -47.49 24.69 -3.16
N PHE A 16 -47.60 23.68 -2.30
CA PHE A 16 -46.52 23.30 -1.39
C PHE A 16 -45.40 22.67 -2.23
N PHE A 17 -44.27 23.37 -2.37
CA PHE A 17 -43.05 22.73 -2.89
C PHE A 17 -42.52 21.77 -1.82
N PHE A 18 -42.78 20.48 -2.00
CA PHE A 18 -41.93 19.44 -1.41
C PHE A 18 -40.61 19.45 -2.16
N VAL A 19 -39.61 20.15 -1.62
CA VAL A 19 -38.22 19.99 -2.04
C VAL A 19 -37.75 18.66 -1.45
N SER A 20 -37.70 17.62 -2.28
CA SER A 20 -37.00 16.37 -1.97
C SER A 20 -35.50 16.67 -1.83
N PRO A 21 -34.81 16.22 -0.76
CA PRO A 21 -33.37 16.42 -0.62
C PRO A 21 -32.67 15.63 -1.74
N GLN A 22 -31.97 16.35 -2.63
CA GLN A 22 -31.03 15.74 -3.55
C GLN A 22 -29.90 15.09 -2.73
N SER A 23 -29.55 13.86 -3.07
CA SER A 23 -28.29 13.25 -2.63
C SER A 23 -27.12 14.04 -3.21
N SER A 24 -26.51 14.90 -2.39
CA SER A 24 -25.30 15.64 -2.73
C SER A 24 -24.11 14.68 -2.76
N PHE A 25 -23.36 14.65 -3.86
CA PHE A 25 -22.01 14.08 -3.86
C PHE A 25 -21.15 14.80 -2.80
N ALA A 26 -20.29 14.06 -2.11
CA ALA A 26 -19.31 14.63 -1.18
C ALA A 26 -18.47 15.70 -1.88
N ALA A 27 -18.52 16.93 -1.39
CA ALA A 27 -17.80 18.05 -1.98
C ALA A 27 -16.41 18.19 -1.37
N THR A 28 -15.46 18.64 -2.18
CA THR A 28 -14.13 19.03 -1.70
C THR A 28 -14.12 20.52 -1.36
N ARG A 29 -13.61 20.86 -0.18
CA ARG A 29 -13.42 22.23 0.34
C ARG A 29 -11.92 22.49 0.49
N SER A 30 -11.38 23.44 -0.26
CA SER A 30 -9.93 23.68 -0.26
C SER A 30 -9.51 24.82 0.68
N VAL A 31 -8.47 24.58 1.48
CA VAL A 31 -7.87 25.57 2.38
C VAL A 31 -6.41 25.81 1.94
N PRO A 32 -5.97 27.06 1.69
CA PRO A 32 -6.68 28.31 1.89
C PRO A 32 -7.46 28.81 0.66
N SER A 33 -7.37 28.12 -0.49
CA SER A 33 -7.78 28.66 -1.79
C SER A 33 -9.28 28.98 -1.91
N GLN A 34 -10.13 28.22 -1.21
CA GLN A 34 -11.58 28.47 -1.16
C GLN A 34 -12.01 29.04 0.20
N TYR A 35 -11.39 28.57 1.29
CA TYR A 35 -11.69 28.98 2.66
C TYR A 35 -10.40 29.34 3.37
N ALA A 36 -10.35 30.52 4.00
CA ALA A 36 -9.13 31.01 4.65
C ALA A 36 -8.67 30.16 5.85
N THR A 37 -9.60 29.44 6.50
CA THR A 37 -9.31 28.60 7.67
C THR A 37 -9.99 27.24 7.57
N ILE A 38 -9.43 26.24 8.26
CA ILE A 38 -10.01 24.90 8.38
C ILE A 38 -11.41 24.96 9.03
N GLN A 39 -11.59 25.80 10.07
CA GLN A 39 -12.90 25.99 10.69
C GLN A 39 -13.93 26.55 9.71
N SER A 40 -13.59 27.55 8.89
CA SER A 40 -14.54 28.10 7.91
C SER A 40 -14.91 27.10 6.81
N ALA A 41 -13.97 26.23 6.42
CA ALA A 41 -14.24 25.12 5.50
C ALA A 41 -15.14 24.07 6.16
N HIS A 42 -14.90 23.75 7.43
CA HIS A 42 -15.77 22.88 8.23
C HIS A 42 -17.17 23.46 8.33
N ASP A 43 -17.35 24.72 8.71
CA ASP A 43 -18.67 25.34 8.85
C ASP A 43 -19.50 25.20 7.57
N ALA A 44 -18.87 25.35 6.40
CA ALA A 44 -19.50 25.20 5.08
C ALA A 44 -19.65 23.75 4.59
N ALA A 45 -18.92 22.79 5.16
CA ALA A 45 -18.93 21.39 4.74
C ALA A 45 -20.23 20.66 5.14
N ALA A 46 -20.70 19.75 4.29
CA ALA A 46 -21.73 18.76 4.64
C ALA A 46 -21.10 17.48 5.21
N THR A 47 -21.91 16.60 5.81
CA THR A 47 -21.44 15.25 6.17
C THR A 47 -20.96 14.50 4.92
N GLY A 48 -19.79 13.88 5.01
CA GLY A 48 -19.12 13.18 3.93
C GLY A 48 -18.18 14.06 3.09
N ASP A 49 -18.21 15.38 3.25
CA ASP A 49 -17.29 16.29 2.54
C ASP A 49 -15.83 16.08 2.97
N ILE A 50 -14.92 16.48 2.09
CA ILE A 50 -13.47 16.45 2.30
C ILE A 50 -12.95 17.88 2.39
N ILE A 51 -12.23 18.21 3.46
CA ILE A 51 -11.47 19.44 3.60
C ILE A 51 -10.02 19.14 3.20
N MET A 52 -9.61 19.63 2.04
CA MET A 52 -8.24 19.49 1.54
C MET A 52 -7.40 20.69 1.95
N VAL A 53 -6.35 20.45 2.73
CA VAL A 53 -5.50 21.48 3.34
C VAL A 53 -4.16 21.53 2.62
N SER A 54 -3.86 22.65 1.97
CA SER A 54 -2.56 22.88 1.31
C SER A 54 -1.45 23.16 2.33
N PRO A 55 -0.16 22.94 1.98
CA PRO A 55 0.97 23.23 2.86
C PRO A 55 0.91 24.64 3.46
N GLY A 56 1.18 24.75 4.75
CA GLY A 56 1.05 26.02 5.48
C GLY A 56 0.80 25.81 6.97
N THR A 57 0.59 26.91 7.68
CA THR A 57 0.32 26.92 9.13
C THR A 57 -1.10 27.38 9.39
N TYR A 58 -1.85 26.61 10.18
CA TYR A 58 -3.28 26.83 10.44
C TYR A 58 -3.60 26.69 11.94
N ALA A 59 -4.71 27.30 12.35
CA ALA A 59 -5.33 26.99 13.62
C ALA A 59 -6.07 25.64 13.53
N GLY A 60 -6.28 25.02 14.70
CA GLY A 60 -7.09 23.81 14.86
C GLY A 60 -8.57 24.05 14.58
N VAL A 61 -9.37 23.01 14.80
CA VAL A 61 -10.77 22.97 14.37
C VAL A 61 -11.62 22.18 15.35
N ASN A 62 -12.85 22.65 15.58
CA ASN A 62 -13.88 21.90 16.30
C ASN A 62 -14.76 21.17 15.28
N ILE A 63 -14.68 19.84 15.26
CA ILE A 63 -15.37 18.99 14.30
C ILE A 63 -16.62 18.39 14.94
N SER A 64 -17.79 18.73 14.39
CA SER A 64 -19.11 18.25 14.86
C SER A 64 -19.87 17.38 13.85
N LYS A 65 -19.24 16.99 12.75
CA LYS A 65 -19.83 16.24 11.63
C LYS A 65 -18.82 15.26 11.04
N ASN A 66 -19.30 14.14 10.51
CA ASN A 66 -18.45 13.15 9.84
C ASN A 66 -17.94 13.74 8.52
N ILE A 67 -16.64 14.08 8.50
CA ILE A 67 -15.92 14.66 7.38
C ILE A 67 -14.50 14.09 7.36
N THR A 68 -13.79 14.32 6.26
CA THR A 68 -12.35 14.09 6.17
C THR A 68 -11.61 15.42 6.18
N ILE A 69 -10.53 15.54 6.96
CA ILE A 69 -9.55 16.62 6.87
C ILE A 69 -8.22 15.98 6.45
N GLU A 70 -7.72 16.39 5.29
CA GLU A 70 -6.58 15.75 4.66
C GLU A 70 -5.63 16.78 4.06
N ALA A 71 -4.33 16.62 4.33
CA ALA A 71 -3.31 17.41 3.67
C ALA A 71 -3.28 17.07 2.16
N THR A 72 -3.09 18.07 1.29
CA THR A 72 -2.98 17.83 -0.16
C THR A 72 -1.81 16.94 -0.53
N THR A 73 -0.77 16.92 0.30
CA THR A 73 0.44 16.10 0.18
C THR A 73 0.97 15.83 1.58
N TYR A 74 1.35 14.59 1.88
CA TYR A 74 1.94 14.20 3.16
C TYR A 74 2.90 13.02 2.98
N ASP A 75 3.85 12.85 3.91
CA ASP A 75 4.81 11.76 3.89
C ASP A 75 4.32 10.62 4.79
N SER A 76 3.69 9.61 4.18
CA SER A 76 3.20 8.44 4.90
C SER A 76 4.30 7.54 5.47
N SER A 77 5.55 7.72 5.03
CA SER A 77 6.70 6.92 5.49
C SER A 77 7.43 7.58 6.65
N ASN A 78 7.41 8.92 6.69
CA ASN A 78 7.91 9.71 7.79
C ASN A 78 7.03 10.96 8.02
N PRO A 79 5.98 10.84 8.85
CA PRO A 79 5.08 11.96 9.15
C PRO A 79 5.75 13.24 9.68
N GLU A 80 6.97 13.18 10.22
CA GLU A 80 7.74 14.37 10.63
C GLU A 80 7.93 15.38 9.49
N ASN A 81 7.88 14.92 8.23
CA ASN A 81 8.02 15.76 7.03
C ASN A 81 6.71 16.43 6.59
N ASN A 82 5.60 16.22 7.30
CA ASN A 82 4.31 16.79 6.90
C ASN A 82 4.34 18.31 6.90
N SER A 83 3.85 18.89 5.79
CA SER A 83 4.00 20.32 5.51
C SER A 83 2.79 21.17 5.94
N VAL A 84 1.67 20.54 6.30
CA VAL A 84 0.53 21.18 6.95
C VAL A 84 0.75 21.17 8.45
N HIS A 85 0.88 22.35 9.05
CA HIS A 85 1.16 22.54 10.46
C HIS A 85 -0.07 23.13 11.16
N ILE A 86 -0.60 22.45 12.16
CA ILE A 86 -1.69 22.92 13.00
C ILE A 86 -1.15 23.27 14.39
N THR A 87 -1.42 24.49 14.85
CA THR A 87 -0.82 25.05 16.08
C THR A 87 -1.78 25.13 17.27
N SER A 88 -2.96 24.52 17.15
CA SER A 88 -3.98 24.46 18.21
C SER A 88 -4.85 23.21 18.03
N PRO A 89 -5.60 22.79 19.06
CA PRO A 89 -6.20 21.45 19.09
C PRO A 89 -7.19 21.18 17.98
N ILE A 90 -7.25 19.91 17.57
CA ILE A 90 -8.40 19.37 16.84
C ILE A 90 -9.30 18.67 17.85
N TYR A 91 -10.50 19.23 18.04
CA TYR A 91 -11.50 18.69 18.95
C TYR A 91 -12.66 18.07 18.17
N MET A 92 -13.05 16.84 18.53
CA MET A 92 -14.11 16.10 17.84
C MET A 92 -15.23 15.75 18.80
N GLU A 93 -16.39 16.40 18.64
CA GLU A 93 -17.60 16.09 19.41
C GLU A 93 -18.84 16.18 18.50
N ALA A 94 -19.20 15.05 17.91
CA ALA A 94 -20.36 14.93 17.03
C ALA A 94 -21.52 14.25 17.78
N SER A 95 -22.13 15.00 18.70
CA SER A 95 -23.20 14.50 19.58
C SER A 95 -24.38 13.88 18.83
N GLY A 96 -24.87 12.73 19.30
CA GLY A 96 -26.09 12.07 18.79
C GLY A 96 -25.89 11.15 17.59
N ASN A 97 -24.64 10.91 17.18
CA ASN A 97 -24.32 10.02 16.06
C ASN A 97 -23.99 8.60 16.54
N ASN A 98 -24.50 7.59 15.82
CA ASN A 98 -24.23 6.17 16.07
C ASN A 98 -23.27 5.61 15.00
N TRP A 99 -22.12 6.24 14.81
CA TRP A 99 -21.13 5.75 13.84
C TRP A 99 -20.43 4.50 14.35
N ALA A 100 -20.13 3.58 13.44
CA ALA A 100 -19.22 2.48 13.76
C ALA A 100 -17.84 3.04 14.11
N TRP A 101 -17.09 2.26 14.89
CA TRP A 101 -15.77 2.65 15.40
C TRP A 101 -14.78 3.01 14.28
N ASP A 102 -14.94 2.44 13.08
CA ASP A 102 -14.12 2.60 11.88
C ASP A 102 -14.73 3.53 10.81
N GLN A 103 -15.88 4.16 11.10
CA GLN A 103 -16.63 5.00 10.16
C GLN A 103 -16.77 6.46 10.64
N GLY A 104 -15.91 6.84 11.58
CA GLY A 104 -15.88 8.17 12.16
C GLY A 104 -15.23 9.25 11.29
N ILE A 105 -14.87 10.36 11.94
CA ILE A 105 -14.12 11.48 11.33
C ILE A 105 -12.74 10.98 10.88
N VAL A 106 -12.19 11.51 9.79
CA VAL A 106 -10.83 11.16 9.32
C VAL A 106 -9.92 12.38 9.34
N ILE A 107 -8.74 12.25 9.94
CA ILE A 107 -7.65 13.24 9.92
C ILE A 107 -6.41 12.56 9.34
N ARG A 108 -5.83 13.14 8.27
CA ARG A 108 -4.70 12.50 7.57
C ARG A 108 -3.60 13.46 7.13
N GLY A 109 -2.35 13.09 7.40
CA GLY A 109 -1.18 13.72 6.79
C GLY A 109 -0.81 15.08 7.38
N ILE A 110 -1.14 15.32 8.66
CA ILE A 110 -0.99 16.64 9.28
C ILE A 110 0.06 16.59 10.39
N HIS A 111 0.85 17.66 10.51
CA HIS A 111 1.65 17.90 11.71
C HIS A 111 0.85 18.77 12.68
N ILE A 112 0.61 18.30 13.90
CA ILE A 112 -0.18 18.99 14.93
C ILE A 112 0.66 19.17 16.19
N LYS A 113 0.92 20.42 16.56
CA LYS A 113 1.63 20.79 17.79
C LYS A 113 0.74 21.70 18.65
N ALA A 114 0.25 21.20 19.77
CA ALA A 114 -0.67 21.93 20.64
C ALA A 114 -0.72 21.35 22.07
N LEU A 115 -1.50 21.97 22.95
CA LEU A 115 -1.98 21.33 24.19
C LEU A 115 -3.11 20.37 23.79
N ASP A 116 -3.10 19.07 24.11
CA ASP A 116 -4.10 18.09 23.66
C ASP A 116 -4.33 18.12 22.13
N PRO A 117 -3.31 17.83 21.29
CA PRO A 117 -3.38 18.02 19.85
C PRO A 117 -4.59 17.40 19.16
N VAL A 118 -4.97 16.17 19.53
CA VAL A 118 -6.10 15.45 18.94
C VAL A 118 -6.94 14.83 20.04
N ARG A 119 -8.16 15.34 20.22
CA ARG A 119 -9.06 14.88 21.28
C ARG A 119 -10.46 14.64 20.74
N SER A 120 -10.98 13.45 21.00
CA SER A 120 -12.37 13.11 20.69
C SER A 120 -13.20 12.95 21.95
N LYS A 121 -14.49 13.23 21.85
CA LYS A 121 -15.47 12.96 22.90
C LYS A 121 -16.72 12.30 22.34
N ARG A 122 -17.00 11.08 22.81
CA ARG A 122 -18.11 10.21 22.36
C ARG A 122 -18.20 10.05 20.84
N THR A 123 -17.08 10.19 20.14
CA THR A 123 -17.06 10.30 18.68
C THR A 123 -15.94 9.43 18.14
N PRO A 124 -16.24 8.44 17.28
CA PRO A 124 -15.17 7.68 16.67
C PRO A 124 -14.42 8.51 15.62
N TYR A 125 -13.12 8.26 15.48
CA TYR A 125 -12.28 8.92 14.48
C TYR A 125 -11.11 8.03 14.03
N THR A 126 -10.55 8.39 12.89
CA THR A 126 -9.34 7.81 12.29
C THR A 126 -8.28 8.89 12.17
N LEU A 127 -7.12 8.68 12.79
CA LEU A 127 -5.93 9.51 12.68
C LEU A 127 -4.83 8.74 11.95
N GLU A 128 -4.42 9.23 10.79
CA GLU A 128 -3.47 8.55 9.91
C GLU A 128 -2.30 9.41 9.46
N TYR A 129 -1.11 8.81 9.40
CA TYR A 129 0.09 9.38 8.77
C TYR A 129 0.42 10.81 9.23
N SER A 130 0.13 11.12 10.49
CA SER A 130 0.25 12.44 11.09
C SER A 130 1.41 12.47 12.09
N PHE A 131 1.97 13.66 12.29
CA PHE A 131 3.00 13.90 13.30
C PHE A 131 2.39 14.73 14.42
N ILE A 132 2.43 14.21 15.64
CA ILE A 132 1.75 14.78 16.79
C ILE A 132 2.77 15.13 17.87
N GLU A 133 2.75 16.39 18.30
CA GLU A 133 3.57 16.90 19.38
C GLU A 133 2.67 17.52 20.45
N ALA A 134 2.43 16.81 21.55
CA ALA A 134 1.76 17.41 22.70
C ALA A 134 2.73 18.31 23.47
N THR A 135 2.20 19.45 23.88
CA THR A 135 2.93 20.46 24.66
C THR A 135 2.22 20.68 25.99
N GLY A 136 2.99 21.05 27.01
CA GLY A 136 2.47 21.36 28.35
C GLY A 136 2.15 20.12 29.19
N GLN A 137 2.45 20.21 30.49
CA GLN A 137 2.22 19.13 31.45
C GLN A 137 0.74 18.73 31.53
N GLY A 138 0.48 17.42 31.55
CA GLY A 138 -0.88 16.85 31.69
C GLY A 138 -1.72 16.94 30.43
N ASN A 139 -1.10 17.13 29.25
CA ASN A 139 -1.79 17.14 27.97
C ASN A 139 -1.30 15.99 27.10
N ASP A 140 -2.22 15.21 26.55
CA ASP A 140 -1.89 13.99 25.83
C ASP A 140 -1.73 14.25 24.34
N GLY A 141 -0.98 13.40 23.65
CA GLY A 141 -0.85 13.47 22.19
C GLY A 141 -2.20 13.24 21.49
N VAL A 142 -2.83 12.13 21.85
CA VAL A 142 -4.06 11.65 21.24
C VAL A 142 -4.99 11.12 22.34
N SER A 143 -6.22 11.65 22.42
CA SER A 143 -7.17 11.25 23.47
C SER A 143 -8.49 10.71 22.92
N PHE A 144 -8.93 9.59 23.49
CA PHE A 144 -10.27 9.04 23.31
C PHE A 144 -11.11 9.26 24.57
N GLU A 145 -12.00 10.27 24.60
CA GLU A 145 -12.91 10.51 25.73
C GLU A 145 -14.29 9.89 25.48
N ALA A 146 -14.41 8.60 25.71
CA ALA A 146 -15.50 7.76 25.26
C ALA A 146 -15.62 7.71 23.72
N GLY A 147 -15.75 6.50 23.19
CA GLY A 147 -15.80 6.25 21.75
C GLY A 147 -14.85 5.13 21.37
N GLY A 148 -14.30 5.21 20.16
CA GLY A 148 -13.36 4.25 19.59
C GLY A 148 -12.71 4.83 18.34
N GLY A 149 -11.95 4.04 17.59
CA GLY A 149 -11.29 4.59 16.41
C GLY A 149 -10.04 3.87 15.95
N ILE A 150 -9.36 4.51 15.01
CA ILE A 150 -8.12 4.03 14.40
C ILE A 150 -7.03 5.08 14.58
N VAL A 151 -5.89 4.71 15.15
CA VAL A 151 -4.66 5.52 15.15
C VAL A 151 -3.62 4.71 14.39
N ARG A 152 -3.26 5.15 13.17
CA ARG A 152 -2.39 4.36 12.29
C ARG A 152 -1.26 5.16 11.63
N GLY A 153 -0.05 4.61 11.68
CA GLY A 153 1.07 5.13 10.87
C GLY A 153 1.53 6.51 11.30
N ASN A 154 1.23 6.93 12.54
CA ASN A 154 1.58 8.23 13.07
C ASN A 154 2.92 8.19 13.79
N ILE A 155 3.54 9.36 13.94
CA ILE A 155 4.56 9.60 14.94
C ILE A 155 3.92 10.47 16.02
N VAL A 156 3.94 10.03 17.27
CA VAL A 156 3.55 10.82 18.43
C VAL A 156 4.79 10.99 19.29
N ASP A 157 5.31 12.21 19.36
CA ASP A 157 6.52 12.53 20.10
C ASP A 157 6.23 13.66 21.08
N ASN A 158 6.19 13.32 22.37
CA ASN A 158 5.92 14.29 23.42
C ASN A 158 7.21 15.00 23.92
N GLY A 159 8.35 14.79 23.25
CA GLY A 159 9.61 15.50 23.48
C GLY A 159 10.47 14.97 24.64
N ASP A 160 11.78 15.25 24.58
CA ASP A 160 12.76 14.84 25.61
C ASP A 160 12.72 15.74 26.86
N TYR A 161 12.76 15.12 28.04
CA TYR A 161 12.86 15.81 29.33
C TYR A 161 14.33 16.16 29.63
N SER A 162 14.90 17.09 28.87
CA SER A 162 16.22 17.63 29.19
C SER A 162 16.10 18.82 30.15
N GLY A 163 16.30 18.60 31.45
CA GLY A 163 16.68 19.70 32.37
C GLY A 163 15.64 20.20 33.39
N GLY A 164 14.72 19.37 33.87
CA GLY A 164 14.06 19.66 35.15
C GLY A 164 13.01 20.78 35.15
N THR A 165 12.57 21.26 33.99
CA THR A 165 11.45 22.22 33.89
C THR A 165 10.35 21.67 32.98
N VAL A 166 9.20 21.43 33.60
CA VAL A 166 8.00 20.69 33.12
C VAL A 166 7.26 21.36 31.96
N ALA A 167 7.82 22.41 31.35
CA ALA A 167 6.99 23.37 30.63
C ALA A 167 6.54 22.91 29.23
N HIS A 168 7.18 21.92 28.60
CA HIS A 168 7.09 21.74 27.14
C HIS A 168 6.80 20.32 26.63
N SER A 169 6.70 19.29 27.48
CA SER A 169 6.37 17.91 27.06
C SER A 169 4.94 17.52 27.43
N GLY A 170 4.22 16.88 26.52
CA GLY A 170 2.93 16.23 26.80
C GLY A 170 3.05 15.03 27.75
N ASP A 171 1.92 14.59 28.30
CA ASP A 171 1.84 13.51 29.30
C ASP A 171 1.95 12.14 28.65
N ASP A 172 0.86 11.65 28.08
CA ASP A 172 0.81 10.37 27.39
C ASP A 172 0.86 10.55 25.88
N ASN A 173 1.45 9.58 25.17
CA ASN A 173 1.34 9.63 23.71
C ASN A 173 -0.11 9.35 23.29
N ILE A 174 -0.79 8.39 23.93
CA ILE A 174 -2.20 8.09 23.70
C ILE A 174 -2.91 7.88 25.05
N ASP A 175 -3.90 8.70 25.34
CA ASP A 175 -4.83 8.51 26.45
C ASP A 175 -6.13 7.89 25.95
N ILE A 176 -6.64 6.91 26.71
CA ILE A 176 -7.87 6.22 26.40
C ILE A 176 -8.75 6.15 27.64
N ASP A 177 -9.90 6.82 27.54
CA ASP A 177 -10.85 7.01 28.63
C ASP A 177 -12.27 6.55 28.24
N SER A 178 -12.95 5.87 29.15
CA SER A 178 -14.39 5.55 29.10
C SER A 178 -14.85 4.91 27.77
N GLN A 179 -14.05 3.98 27.24
CA GLN A 179 -14.22 3.45 25.88
C GLN A 179 -15.56 2.77 25.73
N SER A 180 -16.25 3.07 24.63
CA SER A 180 -17.58 2.56 24.32
C SER A 180 -17.66 1.85 22.97
N LEU A 181 -16.56 1.90 22.20
CA LEU A 181 -16.39 1.28 20.90
C LEU A 181 -14.97 0.68 20.79
N ASP A 182 -14.75 -0.15 19.77
CA ASP A 182 -13.46 -0.77 19.51
C ASP A 182 -12.38 0.25 19.13
N ILE A 183 -11.12 -0.08 19.44
CA ILE A 183 -9.95 0.75 19.10
C ILE A 183 -8.89 -0.09 18.40
N LEU A 184 -8.28 0.49 17.38
CA LEU A 184 -7.10 -0.03 16.69
C LEU A 184 -5.98 1.00 16.71
N VAL A 185 -4.90 0.71 17.43
CA VAL A 185 -3.66 1.48 17.40
C VAL A 185 -2.61 0.64 16.68
N GLU A 186 -2.21 1.04 15.46
CA GLU A 186 -1.27 0.25 14.67
C GLU A 186 -0.21 1.01 13.88
N ASN A 187 0.97 0.39 13.73
CA ASN A 187 2.06 0.94 12.93
C ASN A 187 2.52 2.33 13.37
N ASN A 188 2.29 2.73 14.62
CA ASN A 188 2.71 4.03 15.13
C ASN A 188 4.09 3.95 15.76
N ILE A 189 4.74 5.11 15.81
CA ILE A 189 5.95 5.35 16.61
C ILE A 189 5.54 6.29 17.75
N LEU A 190 5.57 5.80 18.98
CA LEU A 190 5.22 6.52 20.20
C LEU A 190 6.52 6.75 20.97
N LYS A 191 6.90 8.02 21.14
CA LYS A 191 8.20 8.39 21.68
C LYS A 191 8.07 9.40 22.81
N ASN A 192 8.98 9.24 23.78
CA ASN A 192 9.32 10.25 24.77
C ASN A 192 8.13 10.76 25.60
N ALA A 193 7.08 9.95 25.79
CA ALA A 193 6.01 10.26 26.72
C ALA A 193 6.56 10.68 28.09
N ASN A 194 5.92 11.64 28.75
CA ASN A 194 6.29 12.01 30.10
C ASN A 194 5.88 10.93 31.10
N GLN A 195 4.74 10.29 30.88
CA GLN A 195 4.33 9.11 31.64
C GLN A 195 4.19 7.91 30.69
N GLU A 196 3.04 7.66 30.09
CA GLU A 196 2.76 6.42 29.37
C GLU A 196 2.89 6.55 27.85
N GLY A 197 3.38 5.47 27.22
CA GLY A 197 3.19 5.31 25.79
C GLY A 197 1.70 5.25 25.44
N ILE A 198 0.93 4.46 26.20
CA ILE A 198 -0.52 4.37 26.08
C ILE A 198 -1.12 4.21 27.49
N GLU A 199 -1.97 5.12 27.94
CA GLU A 199 -2.75 4.99 29.17
C GLU A 199 -4.17 4.47 28.84
N ILE A 200 -4.66 3.51 29.62
CA ILE A 200 -5.98 2.92 29.43
C ILE A 200 -6.69 2.82 30.77
N ARG A 201 -7.77 3.58 30.90
CA ARG A 201 -8.59 3.57 32.12
C ARG A 201 -9.79 2.65 31.95
N HIS A 202 -9.95 1.68 32.85
CA HIS A 202 -11.04 0.70 32.82
C HIS A 202 -12.32 1.23 33.47
N GLN A 203 -12.79 2.41 33.08
CA GLN A 203 -14.09 2.86 33.59
C GLN A 203 -15.22 1.91 33.15
N ASP A 204 -16.30 1.89 33.94
CA ASP A 204 -17.47 1.04 33.75
C ASP A 204 -18.00 1.10 32.31
N TYR A 205 -18.23 -0.08 31.74
CA TYR A 205 -18.87 -0.24 30.44
C TYR A 205 -20.14 -1.09 30.60
N ALA A 206 -21.29 -0.48 30.32
CA ALA A 206 -22.60 -1.11 30.46
C ALA A 206 -23.12 -1.77 29.16
N GLY A 207 -22.32 -1.78 28.08
CA GLY A 207 -22.75 -2.34 26.81
C GLY A 207 -22.76 -3.86 26.79
N ALA A 208 -23.69 -4.44 26.03
CA ALA A 208 -23.85 -5.89 25.93
C ALA A 208 -22.80 -6.55 25.01
N ALA A 209 -22.23 -5.80 24.06
CA ALA A 209 -21.21 -6.30 23.14
C ALA A 209 -19.83 -6.21 23.80
N ARG A 210 -18.98 -7.23 23.63
CA ARG A 210 -17.61 -7.19 24.14
C ARG A 210 -16.76 -6.25 23.28
N LEU A 211 -16.08 -5.28 23.89
CA LEU A 211 -15.16 -4.38 23.17
C LEU A 211 -13.80 -5.04 22.95
N THR A 212 -13.18 -4.78 21.79
CA THR A 212 -11.81 -5.19 21.48
C THR A 212 -10.93 -3.96 21.25
N LEU A 213 -9.84 -3.88 21.99
CA LEU A 213 -8.79 -2.89 21.78
C LEU A 213 -7.53 -3.61 21.29
N THR A 214 -7.04 -3.21 20.12
CA THR A 214 -5.91 -3.84 19.45
C THR A 214 -4.76 -2.85 19.30
N PHE A 215 -3.60 -3.24 19.80
CA PHE A 215 -2.33 -2.52 19.73
C PHE A 215 -1.37 -3.38 18.94
N ARG A 216 -1.05 -3.00 17.70
CA ARG A 216 -0.23 -3.85 16.84
C ARG A 216 0.86 -3.13 16.07
N ASN A 217 2.02 -3.77 15.99
CA ASN A 217 3.13 -3.26 15.21
C ASN A 217 3.52 -1.81 15.56
N ASN A 218 3.31 -1.39 16.81
CA ASN A 218 3.75 -0.09 17.29
C ASN A 218 5.17 -0.19 17.84
N ARG A 219 5.92 0.90 17.73
CA ARG A 219 7.22 1.09 18.38
C ARG A 219 7.05 2.12 19.49
N VAL A 220 7.18 1.69 20.74
CA VAL A 220 7.04 2.51 21.95
C VAL A 220 8.43 2.69 22.56
N GLU A 221 8.90 3.93 22.59
CA GLU A 221 10.29 4.27 22.93
C GLU A 221 10.36 5.30 24.05
N ASN A 222 11.12 4.94 25.09
CA ASN A 222 11.41 5.77 26.24
C ASN A 222 10.16 6.44 26.84
N PRO A 223 9.07 5.69 27.13
CA PRO A 223 8.01 6.25 27.95
C PRO A 223 8.56 6.52 29.35
N GLY A 224 8.08 7.58 29.99
CA GLY A 224 8.56 7.97 31.30
C GLY A 224 8.26 6.92 32.37
N GLN A 225 7.09 6.29 32.27
CA GLN A 225 6.59 5.16 33.05
C GLN A 225 6.32 3.98 32.09
N ASP A 226 5.06 3.58 31.92
CA ASP A 226 4.73 2.34 31.22
C ASP A 226 4.72 2.48 29.69
N GLY A 227 5.04 1.38 29.00
CA GLY A 227 4.77 1.27 27.56
C GLY A 227 3.28 1.26 27.27
N ILE A 228 2.52 0.45 28.01
CA ILE A 228 1.06 0.49 28.08
C ILE A 228 0.66 0.32 29.55
N GLN A 229 -0.11 1.26 30.09
CA GLN A 229 -0.69 1.16 31.43
C GLN A 229 -2.17 0.77 31.34
N PHE A 230 -2.55 -0.26 32.08
CA PHE A 230 -3.94 -0.64 32.30
C PHE A 230 -4.33 -0.29 33.72
N ILE A 231 -5.24 0.66 33.88
CA ILE A 231 -5.75 1.07 35.19
C ILE A 231 -7.05 0.33 35.48
N ASP A 232 -6.97 -0.69 36.34
CA ASP A 232 -8.12 -1.49 36.75
C ASP A 232 -8.93 -0.78 37.84
N TYR A 233 -10.26 -0.80 37.71
CA TYR A 233 -11.22 -0.19 38.63
C TYR A 233 -11.88 -1.25 39.55
N ASP A 234 -11.24 -2.42 39.67
CA ASP A 234 -11.66 -3.58 40.47
C ASP A 234 -13.02 -4.17 39.99
N ASN A 235 -13.31 -4.03 38.71
CA ASN A 235 -14.53 -4.47 38.03
C ASN A 235 -14.18 -5.17 36.70
N PHE A 236 -15.02 -6.10 36.26
CA PHE A 236 -14.91 -6.64 34.91
C PHE A 236 -15.75 -5.83 33.94
N THR A 237 -15.11 -5.33 32.91
CA THR A 237 -15.67 -4.37 31.97
C THR A 237 -16.05 -4.96 30.63
N ASN A 238 -15.99 -6.29 30.49
CA ASN A 238 -16.29 -6.99 29.23
C ASN A 238 -15.46 -6.43 28.05
N ARG A 239 -14.15 -6.25 28.29
CA ARG A 239 -13.16 -5.84 27.29
C ARG A 239 -12.15 -6.95 27.03
N ARG A 240 -11.56 -6.93 25.83
CA ARG A 240 -10.45 -7.79 25.42
C ARG A 240 -9.36 -6.95 24.78
N TYR A 241 -8.12 -7.19 25.19
CA TYR A 241 -6.94 -6.49 24.72
C TYR A 241 -6.05 -7.40 23.90
N ILE A 242 -5.62 -6.93 22.73
CA ILE A 242 -4.69 -7.63 21.85
C ILE A 242 -3.48 -6.74 21.66
N VAL A 243 -2.35 -7.13 22.24
CA VAL A 243 -1.04 -6.46 22.13
C VAL A 243 -0.15 -7.37 21.32
N GLU A 244 -0.03 -7.11 20.01
CA GLU A 244 0.72 -7.98 19.10
C GLU A 244 1.82 -7.27 18.31
N ARG A 245 3.00 -7.90 18.17
CA ARG A 245 4.07 -7.38 17.29
C ARG A 245 4.57 -5.98 17.65
N ASN A 246 4.43 -5.55 18.89
CA ASN A 246 4.94 -4.26 19.35
C ASN A 246 6.38 -4.38 19.86
N LEU A 247 7.10 -3.27 19.75
CA LEU A 247 8.45 -3.09 20.27
C LEU A 247 8.41 -2.07 21.40
N PHE A 248 8.76 -2.49 22.61
CA PHE A 248 8.88 -1.65 23.79
C PHE A 248 10.35 -1.46 24.11
N ILE A 249 10.83 -0.21 24.12
CA ILE A 249 12.22 0.14 24.42
C ILE A 249 12.24 1.14 25.57
N GLY A 250 12.99 0.84 26.63
CA GLY A 250 13.31 1.83 27.66
C GLY A 250 12.11 2.27 28.50
N ALA A 251 11.14 1.39 28.76
CA ALA A 251 10.05 1.70 29.69
C ALA A 251 10.60 2.00 31.09
N GLY A 252 10.03 3.01 31.75
CA GLY A 252 10.56 3.60 32.97
C GLY A 252 11.76 4.53 32.72
N SER A 253 11.75 5.30 31.63
CA SER A 253 12.88 6.16 31.28
C SER A 253 13.03 7.40 32.17
N LYS A 254 11.94 7.82 32.85
CA LYS A 254 11.90 9.01 33.71
C LYS A 254 11.52 8.66 35.16
N LEU A 255 10.63 7.69 35.35
CA LEU A 255 10.07 7.21 36.61
C LEU A 255 9.91 5.69 36.56
N SER A 256 9.25 5.09 37.56
CA SER A 256 8.98 3.66 37.56
C SER A 256 8.08 3.26 36.40
N GLY A 257 8.44 2.20 35.68
CA GLY A 257 7.70 1.78 34.48
C GLY A 257 7.94 0.35 34.02
N ALA A 258 6.91 -0.26 33.45
CA ALA A 258 6.94 -1.57 32.80
C ALA A 258 6.59 -1.44 31.31
N GLY A 259 7.05 -2.38 30.48
CA GLY A 259 6.56 -2.46 29.10
C GLY A 259 5.04 -2.58 29.06
N ILE A 260 4.46 -3.35 29.98
CA ILE A 260 3.02 -3.39 30.27
C ILE A 260 2.82 -3.36 31.79
N GLY A 261 2.19 -2.29 32.29
CA GLY A 261 1.81 -2.08 33.69
C GLY A 261 0.32 -2.33 33.92
N VAL A 262 -0.04 -3.05 34.98
CA VAL A 262 -1.44 -3.24 35.40
C VAL A 262 -1.63 -2.72 36.81
N MET A 263 -2.31 -1.59 36.90
CA MET A 263 -2.53 -0.80 38.10
C MET A 263 -3.82 -1.17 38.81
N LYS A 264 -3.83 -0.97 40.13
CA LYS A 264 -4.98 -1.25 40.99
C LYS A 264 -5.75 0.02 41.33
N GLY A 265 -7.08 -0.07 41.33
CA GLY A 265 -7.93 0.84 42.09
C GLY A 265 -7.79 2.31 41.68
N GLN A 266 -7.77 2.56 40.37
CA GLN A 266 -7.63 3.91 39.77
C GLN A 266 -6.27 4.59 39.99
N ASP A 267 -5.28 3.88 40.50
CA ASP A 267 -3.92 4.40 40.66
C ASP A 267 -3.27 4.62 39.29
N THR A 268 -2.91 5.87 39.00
CA THR A 268 -2.28 6.28 37.73
C THR A 268 -0.75 6.30 37.83
N THR A 269 -0.18 6.07 39.01
CA THR A 269 1.28 6.08 39.20
C THR A 269 1.81 4.66 39.28
N GLU A 270 2.63 4.24 38.32
CA GLU A 270 3.22 2.90 38.33
C GLU A 270 4.02 2.66 39.62
N ASN A 271 3.64 1.59 40.30
CA ASN A 271 4.15 1.17 41.62
C ASN A 271 4.45 -0.35 41.66
N PHE A 272 4.39 -0.98 40.48
CA PHE A 272 4.47 -2.39 40.20
C PHE A 272 3.49 -3.24 41.01
N SER A 273 2.31 -2.72 41.35
CA SER A 273 1.30 -3.44 42.14
C SER A 273 0.86 -4.74 41.47
N ALA A 274 0.90 -4.78 40.14
CA ALA A 274 0.64 -5.96 39.32
C ALA A 274 -0.75 -6.55 39.60
N ASN A 275 -1.79 -5.73 39.40
CA ASN A 275 -3.17 -6.04 39.77
C ASN A 275 -3.70 -7.29 39.03
N PRO A 276 -4.49 -8.18 39.67
CA PRO A 276 -5.06 -9.36 39.02
C PRO A 276 -6.27 -9.02 38.14
N MET A 277 -6.07 -8.16 37.15
CA MET A 277 -7.09 -7.73 36.19
C MET A 277 -7.73 -8.94 35.46
N PRO A 278 -9.07 -9.10 35.50
CA PRO A 278 -9.76 -10.26 34.96
C PRO A 278 -9.94 -10.25 33.44
N GLU A 279 -9.88 -9.09 32.79
CA GLU A 279 -9.99 -8.94 31.35
C GLU A 279 -8.92 -9.74 30.60
N ALA A 280 -9.29 -10.31 29.46
CA ALA A 280 -8.35 -11.00 28.61
C ALA A 280 -7.34 -10.01 28.01
N LEU A 281 -6.05 -10.27 28.25
CA LEU A 281 -4.93 -9.50 27.72
C LEU A 281 -3.99 -10.43 26.94
N TYR A 282 -3.98 -10.33 25.62
CA TYR A 282 -3.18 -11.19 24.76
C TYR A 282 -1.93 -10.47 24.32
N VAL A 283 -0.77 -10.94 24.77
CA VAL A 283 0.54 -10.33 24.53
C VAL A 283 1.33 -11.26 23.61
N VAL A 284 1.22 -11.04 22.31
CA VAL A 284 1.69 -11.98 21.28
C VAL A 284 2.82 -11.39 20.45
N ASN A 285 3.94 -12.09 20.32
CA ASN A 285 5.02 -11.67 19.42
C ASN A 285 5.53 -10.25 19.71
N ASN A 286 5.70 -9.83 20.97
CA ASN A 286 6.26 -8.51 21.31
C ASN A 286 7.72 -8.61 21.74
N THR A 287 8.46 -7.51 21.62
CA THR A 287 9.85 -7.41 22.07
C THR A 287 9.97 -6.33 23.14
N PHE A 288 10.43 -6.70 24.34
CA PHE A 288 10.64 -5.83 25.51
C PHE A 288 12.13 -5.65 25.76
N LEU A 289 12.64 -4.42 25.59
CA LEU A 289 14.07 -4.11 25.62
C LEU A 289 14.41 -3.01 26.61
N ASN A 290 15.42 -3.28 27.45
CA ASN A 290 16.14 -2.28 28.23
C ASN A 290 15.25 -1.34 29.08
N GLY A 291 14.07 -1.79 29.52
CA GLY A 291 13.23 -1.06 30.46
C GLY A 291 13.55 -1.41 31.92
N GLU A 292 12.78 -0.87 32.86
CA GLU A 292 12.84 -1.36 34.25
C GLU A 292 12.14 -2.72 34.39
N ALA A 293 10.94 -2.85 33.84
CA ALA A 293 10.13 -4.06 33.91
C ALA A 293 9.51 -4.49 32.57
N GLY A 294 9.24 -5.80 32.41
CA GLY A 294 8.55 -6.37 31.25
C GLY A 294 7.02 -6.29 31.37
N ILE A 295 6.39 -7.30 31.98
CA ILE A 295 4.93 -7.33 32.24
C ILE A 295 4.67 -7.37 33.75
N SER A 296 3.87 -6.43 34.24
CA SER A 296 3.51 -6.27 35.65
C SER A 296 2.00 -6.49 35.84
N GLY A 297 1.58 -7.72 36.12
CA GLY A 297 0.21 -8.05 36.54
C GLY A 297 -0.67 -8.77 35.52
N GLY A 298 -1.96 -8.86 35.86
CA GLY A 298 -3.03 -9.50 35.12
C GLY A 298 -3.33 -10.94 35.56
N ALA A 299 -4.62 -11.25 35.69
CA ALA A 299 -5.13 -12.59 36.04
C ALA A 299 -5.55 -13.41 34.81
N ASN A 300 -5.48 -12.83 33.61
CA ASN A 300 -5.95 -13.45 32.36
C ASN A 300 -5.09 -13.04 31.15
N VAL A 301 -3.76 -13.00 31.36
CA VAL A 301 -2.76 -12.65 30.35
C VAL A 301 -2.31 -13.89 29.59
N ILE A 302 -2.40 -13.88 28.27
CA ILE A 302 -1.81 -14.92 27.43
C ILE A 302 -0.61 -14.34 26.69
N ALA A 303 0.58 -14.59 27.22
CA ALA A 303 1.84 -14.11 26.67
C ALA A 303 2.52 -15.21 25.84
N ILE A 304 2.53 -15.05 24.51
CA ILE A 304 3.06 -16.05 23.57
C ILE A 304 4.07 -15.41 22.63
N ASN A 305 5.16 -16.12 22.34
CA ASN A 305 6.15 -15.71 21.36
C ASN A 305 6.89 -14.39 21.64
N ASN A 306 7.04 -13.97 22.90
CA ASN A 306 7.66 -12.69 23.22
C ASN A 306 9.18 -12.80 23.43
N ILE A 307 9.88 -11.67 23.30
CA ILE A 307 11.29 -11.52 23.68
C ILE A 307 11.39 -10.55 24.86
N PHE A 308 12.13 -10.94 25.90
CA PHE A 308 12.50 -10.08 27.03
C PHE A 308 14.02 -9.98 27.11
N SER A 309 14.57 -8.77 27.05
CA SER A 309 16.02 -8.56 27.11
C SER A 309 16.38 -7.24 27.78
N GLY A 310 17.27 -7.29 28.77
CA GLY A 310 17.83 -6.08 29.37
C GLY A 310 16.95 -5.37 30.39
N ASN A 311 15.77 -5.91 30.74
CA ASN A 311 14.95 -5.33 31.81
C ASN A 311 15.72 -5.35 33.13
N THR A 312 15.76 -4.25 33.89
CA THR A 312 16.63 -4.16 35.07
C THR A 312 16.04 -4.84 36.30
N LEU A 313 14.75 -4.64 36.60
CA LEU A 313 14.06 -5.14 37.80
C LEU A 313 13.47 -6.54 37.62
N PHE A 314 12.59 -6.74 36.63
CA PHE A 314 11.96 -8.02 36.35
C PHE A 314 11.44 -8.14 34.92
N ASP A 315 11.32 -9.36 34.41
CA ASP A 315 10.68 -9.62 33.13
C ASP A 315 9.17 -9.83 33.32
N LEU A 316 8.78 -10.52 34.40
CA LEU A 316 7.39 -10.83 34.71
C LEU A 316 7.12 -10.67 36.21
N LYS A 317 5.98 -10.08 36.55
CA LYS A 317 5.46 -10.01 37.92
C LYS A 317 3.98 -10.35 37.96
N ASN A 318 3.62 -11.32 38.79
CA ASN A 318 2.22 -11.73 39.06
C ASN A 318 1.36 -11.99 37.82
N VAL A 319 1.94 -12.51 36.74
CA VAL A 319 1.20 -12.94 35.54
C VAL A 319 0.58 -14.32 35.81
N ASN A 320 -0.54 -14.34 36.55
CA ASN A 320 -1.08 -15.54 37.21
C ASN A 320 -2.59 -15.75 36.97
N GLY A 321 -3.26 -16.59 37.77
CA GLY A 321 -4.68 -16.90 37.58
C GLY A 321 -4.91 -17.76 36.34
N ASN A 322 -5.74 -17.29 35.42
CA ASN A 322 -5.98 -17.92 34.11
C ASN A 322 -4.88 -17.59 33.08
N SER A 323 -3.87 -16.79 33.46
CA SER A 323 -2.77 -16.42 32.58
C SER A 323 -1.90 -17.61 32.16
N LYS A 324 -1.19 -17.47 31.04
CA LYS A 324 -0.10 -18.37 30.62
C LYS A 324 1.00 -17.60 29.89
N VAL A 325 2.25 -17.96 30.17
CA VAL A 325 3.41 -17.48 29.43
C VAL A 325 4.11 -18.65 28.75
N MET A 326 4.22 -18.63 27.42
CA MET A 326 4.65 -19.78 26.62
C MET A 326 5.49 -19.32 25.42
N ASN A 327 6.36 -20.19 24.91
CA ASN A 327 7.19 -19.95 23.72
C ASN A 327 7.90 -18.58 23.73
N SER A 328 8.29 -18.08 24.90
CA SER A 328 8.91 -16.76 25.05
C SER A 328 10.40 -16.91 25.37
N LEU A 329 11.21 -15.99 24.83
CA LEU A 329 12.64 -15.95 25.04
C LEU A 329 13.01 -14.89 26.06
N PHE A 330 13.90 -15.27 26.97
CA PHE A 330 14.53 -14.40 27.95
C PHE A 330 16.03 -14.36 27.66
N ALA A 331 16.62 -13.17 27.52
CA ALA A 331 18.03 -13.04 27.17
C ALA A 331 18.98 -13.69 28.20
N THR A 332 18.53 -13.71 29.46
CA THR A 332 19.17 -14.35 30.61
C THR A 332 18.16 -15.23 31.33
N THR A 333 18.54 -15.86 32.45
CA THR A 333 17.57 -16.50 33.34
C THR A 333 16.38 -15.56 33.59
N PRO A 334 15.12 -16.02 33.41
CA PRO A 334 13.95 -15.16 33.57
C PRO A 334 13.92 -14.49 34.95
N LYS A 335 13.79 -13.16 34.98
CA LYS A 335 13.65 -12.41 36.22
C LYS A 335 12.18 -12.38 36.63
N LEU A 336 11.78 -13.36 37.43
CA LEU A 336 10.39 -13.52 37.86
C LEU A 336 10.18 -12.96 39.26
N GLN A 337 9.10 -12.19 39.45
CA GLN A 337 8.63 -11.77 40.77
C GLN A 337 7.21 -12.28 41.03
N GLY A 338 6.97 -12.82 42.23
CA GLY A 338 5.69 -13.43 42.56
C GLY A 338 5.39 -14.68 41.74
N THR A 339 4.09 -15.00 41.60
CA THR A 339 3.66 -16.19 40.85
C THR A 339 3.48 -15.83 39.39
N ASN A 340 4.12 -16.58 38.49
CA ASN A 340 4.00 -16.38 37.05
C ASN A 340 3.72 -17.74 36.41
N ASN A 341 2.62 -17.86 35.67
CA ASN A 341 2.19 -19.10 35.00
C ASN A 341 3.07 -19.39 33.77
N LEU A 342 4.39 -19.46 33.98
CA LEU A 342 5.41 -19.68 32.96
C LEU A 342 5.54 -21.17 32.64
N GLU A 343 5.34 -21.52 31.37
CA GLU A 343 5.44 -22.89 30.88
C GLU A 343 6.90 -23.27 30.64
N SER A 344 7.54 -23.91 31.62
CA SER A 344 8.98 -24.21 31.58
C SER A 344 9.42 -25.04 30.36
N SER A 345 8.53 -25.84 29.75
CA SER A 345 8.83 -26.67 28.58
C SER A 345 9.03 -25.88 27.28
N SER A 346 8.46 -24.68 27.17
CA SER A 346 8.58 -23.82 25.98
C SER A 346 9.29 -22.49 26.27
N THR A 347 9.77 -22.28 27.50
CA THR A 347 10.65 -21.15 27.83
C THR A 347 12.00 -21.31 27.16
N ILE A 348 12.46 -20.26 26.49
CA ILE A 348 13.75 -20.21 25.81
C ILE A 348 14.66 -19.22 26.53
N THR A 349 15.94 -19.55 26.65
CA THR A 349 16.94 -18.63 27.23
C THR A 349 18.14 -18.50 26.30
N GLY A 350 18.60 -17.27 26.08
CA GLY A 350 19.78 -16.98 25.27
C GLY A 350 19.71 -15.60 24.62
N ASN A 351 20.86 -15.08 24.19
CA ASN A 351 20.93 -13.78 23.55
C ASN A 351 20.03 -13.75 22.28
N PRO A 352 19.06 -12.83 22.17
CA PRO A 352 18.17 -12.76 21.01
C PRO A 352 18.86 -12.32 19.72
N LEU A 353 20.12 -11.84 19.76
CA LEU A 353 20.91 -11.41 18.60
C LEU A 353 20.13 -10.47 17.67
N LEU A 354 19.58 -9.41 18.24
CA LEU A 354 18.80 -8.42 17.49
C LEU A 354 19.72 -7.46 16.70
N ASP A 355 19.32 -7.05 15.51
CA ASP A 355 20.00 -5.99 14.73
C ASP A 355 19.58 -4.57 15.16
N ALA A 356 20.00 -3.56 14.38
CA ALA A 356 19.65 -2.16 14.59
C ALA A 356 18.15 -1.86 14.44
N ASN A 357 17.40 -2.73 13.77
CA ASN A 357 15.94 -2.67 13.66
C ASN A 357 15.26 -3.63 14.66
N PHE A 358 16.01 -4.14 15.64
CA PHE A 358 15.50 -5.03 16.68
C PHE A 358 14.92 -6.35 16.12
N ILE A 359 15.42 -6.82 14.98
CA ILE A 359 15.00 -8.06 14.31
C ILE A 359 16.03 -9.16 14.64
N PRO A 360 15.60 -10.38 15.04
CA PRO A 360 16.51 -11.50 15.26
C PRO A 360 17.39 -11.80 14.04
N GLN A 361 18.70 -11.94 14.26
CA GLN A 361 19.67 -12.28 13.22
C GLN A 361 19.98 -13.79 13.19
N THR A 362 20.60 -14.23 12.09
CA THR A 362 21.08 -15.61 11.92
C THR A 362 21.81 -16.12 13.17
N GLY A 363 21.37 -17.26 13.70
CA GLY A 363 21.91 -17.87 14.91
C GLY A 363 21.16 -17.49 16.19
N SER A 364 20.16 -16.61 16.11
CA SER A 364 19.30 -16.27 17.25
C SER A 364 18.47 -17.47 17.70
N PRO A 365 18.36 -17.72 19.02
CA PRO A 365 17.42 -18.71 19.57
C PRO A 365 15.96 -18.27 19.48
N ALA A 366 15.68 -17.05 18.99
CA ALA A 366 14.32 -16.57 18.72
C ALA A 366 13.77 -17.07 17.37
N ILE A 367 14.61 -17.59 16.48
CA ILE A 367 14.22 -17.90 15.10
C ILE A 367 13.60 -19.30 15.01
N ASN A 368 12.46 -19.44 14.32
CA ASN A 368 11.80 -20.70 13.98
C ASN A 368 11.34 -21.55 15.18
N VAL A 369 10.96 -20.92 16.29
CA VAL A 369 10.62 -21.61 17.56
C VAL A 369 9.28 -21.19 18.17
N GLY A 370 8.59 -20.24 17.53
CA GLY A 370 7.31 -19.74 17.98
C GLY A 370 6.17 -20.70 17.76
N ARG A 371 5.10 -20.48 18.51
CA ARG A 371 3.83 -21.18 18.40
C ARG A 371 3.00 -20.58 17.28
N THR A 372 2.28 -21.40 16.53
CA THR A 372 1.43 -20.96 15.41
C THR A 372 -0.05 -20.86 15.75
N SER A 373 -0.53 -21.59 16.76
CA SER A 373 -1.93 -21.52 17.17
C SER A 373 -2.12 -21.69 18.68
N TYR A 374 -3.11 -21.00 19.22
CA TYR A 374 -3.54 -21.14 20.61
C TYR A 374 -4.97 -20.67 20.78
N GLN A 375 -5.80 -21.50 21.42
CA GLN A 375 -7.15 -21.16 21.85
C GLN A 375 -7.13 -20.99 23.37
N HIS A 376 -7.79 -19.95 23.85
CA HIS A 376 -7.95 -19.68 25.26
C HIS A 376 -9.42 -19.74 25.64
N THR A 377 -9.74 -20.60 26.60
CA THR A 377 -11.07 -20.71 27.17
C THR A 377 -11.00 -20.32 28.63
N TYR A 378 -11.82 -19.33 29.03
CA TYR A 378 -11.93 -18.92 30.42
C TYR A 378 -13.38 -18.60 30.76
N THR A 379 -13.70 -18.65 32.06
CA THR A 379 -15.04 -18.32 32.56
C THR A 379 -14.96 -17.17 33.54
N TYR A 380 -15.81 -16.18 33.36
CA TYR A 380 -15.98 -15.06 34.27
C TYR A 380 -17.48 -14.81 34.48
N ASN A 381 -17.92 -14.62 35.73
CA ASN A 381 -19.34 -14.44 36.08
C ASN A 381 -20.30 -15.42 35.40
N SER A 382 -19.95 -16.72 35.38
CA SER A 382 -20.72 -17.79 34.72
C SER A 382 -20.87 -17.67 33.20
N GLN A 383 -20.16 -16.74 32.56
CA GLN A 383 -20.02 -16.65 31.11
C GLN A 383 -18.70 -17.28 30.69
N THR A 384 -18.74 -18.18 29.71
CA THR A 384 -17.55 -18.81 29.14
C THR A 384 -17.18 -18.13 27.83
N PHE A 385 -15.93 -17.69 27.73
CA PHE A 385 -15.33 -17.11 26.53
C PHE A 385 -14.43 -18.15 25.88
N ASN A 386 -14.47 -18.23 24.56
CA ASN A 386 -13.61 -19.07 23.74
C ASN A 386 -12.93 -18.20 22.69
N ASP A 387 -11.68 -17.84 22.95
CA ASP A 387 -10.94 -16.88 22.16
C ASP A 387 -9.80 -17.55 21.39
N THR A 388 -9.72 -17.24 20.09
CA THR A 388 -8.53 -17.52 19.30
C THR A 388 -7.49 -16.46 19.61
N VAL A 389 -6.48 -16.81 20.39
CA VAL A 389 -5.37 -15.90 20.73
C VAL A 389 -4.36 -15.85 19.60
N LEU A 390 -4.10 -17.00 18.97
CA LEU A 390 -3.14 -17.12 17.89
C LEU A 390 -3.64 -18.12 16.85
N ASN A 391 -3.53 -17.77 15.57
CA ASN A 391 -3.81 -18.65 14.44
C ASN A 391 -3.05 -18.18 13.20
N LEU A 392 -1.74 -18.43 13.19
CA LEU A 392 -0.82 -18.09 12.11
C LEU A 392 -0.75 -19.23 11.09
N SER A 393 -1.02 -18.89 9.84
CA SER A 393 -0.73 -19.72 8.68
C SER A 393 0.75 -19.62 8.29
N SER A 394 1.26 -20.61 7.56
CA SER A 394 2.65 -20.63 7.09
C SER A 394 3.01 -19.49 6.12
N SER A 395 2.04 -18.71 5.63
CA SER A 395 2.30 -17.48 4.85
C SER A 395 2.54 -16.25 5.72
N GLN A 396 2.33 -16.34 7.05
CA GLN A 396 2.46 -15.22 7.99
C GLN A 396 3.79 -15.23 8.76
N TYR A 397 4.65 -16.21 8.50
CA TYR A 397 6.00 -16.31 9.05
C TYR A 397 6.91 -17.02 8.05
N THR A 398 8.22 -16.88 8.25
CA THR A 398 9.24 -17.54 7.41
C THR A 398 9.79 -18.77 8.11
N GLY A 399 10.09 -19.83 7.35
CA GLY A 399 10.69 -21.05 7.89
C GLY A 399 9.68 -22.03 8.51
N SER A 400 10.09 -22.77 9.54
CA SER A 400 9.30 -23.86 10.13
C SER A 400 8.30 -23.40 11.19
N ALA A 401 8.52 -22.23 11.79
CA ALA A 401 7.66 -21.64 12.82
C ALA A 401 7.88 -20.12 12.87
N PRO A 402 6.95 -19.33 13.43
CA PRO A 402 7.14 -17.90 13.61
C PRO A 402 8.34 -17.64 14.51
N ASP A 403 9.07 -16.59 14.20
CA ASP A 403 10.10 -16.08 15.08
C ASP A 403 9.47 -15.44 16.31
N LEU A 404 10.21 -15.40 17.40
CA LEU A 404 9.80 -14.68 18.59
C LEU A 404 10.05 -13.19 18.43
N GLY A 405 9.29 -12.39 19.15
CA GLY A 405 9.41 -10.95 19.15
C GLY A 405 8.64 -10.27 18.03
N TRP A 406 8.89 -8.97 17.91
CA TRP A 406 8.06 -8.04 17.15
C TRP A 406 8.10 -8.20 15.64
N LYS A 407 9.17 -8.80 15.10
CA LYS A 407 9.39 -8.99 13.66
C LYS A 407 10.01 -10.35 13.35
N GLU A 408 9.59 -10.91 12.23
CA GLU A 408 10.21 -12.11 11.63
C GLU A 408 11.56 -11.78 11.01
N SER A 409 12.56 -12.62 11.26
CA SER A 409 13.86 -12.59 10.60
C SER A 409 13.71 -12.96 9.12
N GLY A 410 14.49 -12.31 8.24
CA GLY A 410 14.41 -12.53 6.79
C GLY A 410 13.11 -12.04 6.13
N SER A 411 12.13 -11.55 6.89
CA SER A 411 10.98 -10.83 6.37
C SER A 411 11.31 -9.37 6.15
N ILE A 412 11.04 -8.91 4.94
CA ILE A 412 11.11 -7.49 4.56
C ILE A 412 9.67 -6.99 4.64
N VAL A 413 9.20 -6.83 5.88
CA VAL A 413 7.86 -6.38 6.28
C VAL A 413 6.71 -7.32 5.89
N VAL A 414 6.14 -8.04 6.87
CA VAL A 414 4.84 -8.69 6.74
C VAL A 414 3.75 -7.59 6.77
N PRO A 415 2.86 -7.46 5.77
CA PRO A 415 1.64 -6.70 5.96
C PRO A 415 0.78 -7.44 6.98
N THR A 416 0.55 -6.79 8.12
CA THR A 416 -0.37 -7.26 9.14
C THR A 416 -1.78 -7.32 8.55
N PRO A 417 -2.55 -8.42 8.73
CA PRO A 417 -3.86 -8.58 8.10
C PRO A 417 -4.80 -7.45 8.51
N THR A 418 -5.49 -6.84 7.54
CA THR A 418 -6.60 -5.92 7.75
C THR A 418 -7.69 -6.65 8.54
N PRO A 419 -8.25 -6.09 9.63
CA PRO A 419 -9.42 -6.67 10.26
C PRO A 419 -10.55 -6.68 9.21
N THR A 420 -10.95 -7.88 8.80
CA THR A 420 -12.22 -8.05 8.13
C THR A 420 -13.27 -7.94 9.23
N SER A 421 -14.16 -6.96 9.14
CA SER A 421 -15.31 -6.84 10.04
C SER A 421 -16.06 -8.16 10.08
N GLY A 422 -15.84 -8.94 11.15
CA GLY A 422 -16.54 -10.19 11.39
C GLY A 422 -17.97 -9.84 11.76
N ILE A 423 -18.87 -9.83 10.76
CA ILE A 423 -20.31 -9.76 11.00
C ILE A 423 -20.66 -10.98 11.86
N THR A 424 -20.97 -10.75 13.14
CA THR A 424 -21.52 -11.79 14.00
C THR A 424 -22.98 -12.01 13.56
N PRO A 425 -23.38 -13.21 13.10
CA PRO A 425 -24.77 -13.44 12.73
C PRO A 425 -25.66 -13.41 13.98
N THR A 426 -26.65 -12.53 13.96
CA THR A 426 -27.73 -12.49 14.96
C THR A 426 -28.64 -13.72 14.76
N PRO A 427 -29.09 -14.41 15.83
CA PRO A 427 -29.85 -15.66 15.69
C PRO A 427 -31.24 -15.43 15.05
N THR A 428 -31.49 -16.13 13.94
CA THR A 428 -32.78 -16.10 13.22
C THR A 428 -33.85 -16.87 13.98
N ARG A 429 -35.02 -16.26 14.21
CA ARG A 429 -36.23 -16.94 14.68
C ARG A 429 -36.92 -17.66 13.52
N THR A 430 -37.17 -18.95 13.71
CA THR A 430 -37.96 -19.82 12.82
C THR A 430 -39.47 -19.57 12.96
N PRO A 431 -40.23 -19.38 11.86
CA PRO A 431 -41.67 -19.59 11.87
C PRO A 431 -42.05 -20.96 11.29
N THR A 432 -42.99 -21.62 11.97
CA THR A 432 -43.62 -22.92 11.68
C THR A 432 -44.57 -22.87 10.45
N PRO A 433 -44.77 -23.97 9.69
CA PRO A 433 -45.52 -23.95 8.42
C PRO A 433 -47.03 -24.23 8.58
N VAL A 434 -47.84 -23.68 7.66
CA VAL A 434 -49.28 -23.97 7.49
C VAL A 434 -49.55 -24.41 6.02
N PRO A 435 -50.42 -25.41 5.77
CA PRO A 435 -50.43 -26.23 4.54
C PRO A 435 -51.29 -25.69 3.37
N PRO A 436 -51.17 -26.26 2.15
CA PRO A 436 -51.69 -25.66 0.91
C PRO A 436 -53.13 -26.06 0.60
N THR A 437 -53.87 -25.17 -0.08
CA THR A 437 -55.16 -25.49 -0.74
C THR A 437 -55.06 -25.24 -2.24
N ALA A 438 -55.68 -26.15 -3.00
CA ALA A 438 -55.42 -26.45 -4.40
C ALA A 438 -56.20 -25.60 -5.43
N THR A 439 -55.48 -25.29 -6.51
CA THR A 439 -55.83 -25.37 -7.96
C THR A 439 -57.03 -24.61 -8.53
N LYS A 440 -56.73 -23.72 -9.48
CA LYS A 440 -57.29 -23.77 -10.85
C LYS A 440 -56.20 -23.43 -11.88
N THR A 441 -56.00 -24.35 -12.81
CA THR A 441 -55.13 -24.23 -13.99
C THR A 441 -55.84 -23.46 -15.11
N PRO A 442 -55.17 -22.49 -15.74
CA PRO A 442 -55.34 -22.21 -17.16
C PRO A 442 -54.06 -22.56 -17.94
N ILE A 443 -54.28 -23.28 -19.05
CA ILE A 443 -53.61 -23.26 -20.36
C ILE A 443 -52.15 -22.77 -20.41
N PRO A 444 -51.20 -23.57 -20.94
CA PRO A 444 -49.79 -23.17 -21.03
C PRO A 444 -49.63 -22.12 -22.14
N THR A 445 -49.60 -20.86 -21.73
CA THR A 445 -48.79 -19.85 -22.40
C THR A 445 -47.33 -20.19 -22.08
N PRO A 446 -46.38 -20.12 -23.03
CA PRO A 446 -44.97 -20.40 -22.74
C PRO A 446 -44.44 -19.35 -21.75
N THR A 447 -44.54 -19.60 -20.45
CA THR A 447 -43.80 -18.90 -19.42
C THR A 447 -42.37 -19.40 -19.48
N GLY A 448 -41.57 -18.81 -20.37
CA GLY A 448 -40.14 -18.77 -20.17
C GLY A 448 -39.89 -18.14 -18.81
N THR A 449 -39.29 -18.90 -17.90
CA THR A 449 -38.75 -18.36 -16.66
C THR A 449 -37.62 -17.41 -17.05
N PHE A 450 -37.91 -16.12 -17.14
CA PHE A 450 -36.87 -15.11 -17.36
C PHE A 450 -35.92 -15.15 -16.17
N THR A 451 -34.63 -15.32 -16.44
CA THR A 451 -33.59 -15.08 -15.43
C THR A 451 -33.73 -13.61 -14.98
N PRO A 452 -33.88 -13.31 -13.67
CA PRO A 452 -33.84 -11.93 -13.20
C PRO A 452 -32.55 -11.27 -13.67
N GLY A 453 -32.60 -10.07 -14.28
CA GLY A 453 -31.43 -9.42 -14.87
C GLY A 453 -31.20 -9.68 -16.37
N ASP A 454 -31.79 -10.72 -16.96
CA ASP A 454 -31.64 -11.03 -18.39
C ASP A 454 -32.63 -10.17 -19.21
N VAL A 455 -32.09 -9.17 -19.89
CA VAL A 455 -32.81 -8.13 -20.63
C VAL A 455 -33.00 -8.53 -22.08
N ASN A 456 -32.05 -9.27 -22.66
CA ASN A 456 -32.05 -9.67 -24.06
C ASN A 456 -32.74 -11.03 -24.32
N GLY A 457 -33.04 -11.79 -23.26
CA GLY A 457 -33.76 -13.06 -23.29
C GLY A 457 -32.90 -14.27 -23.69
N ASP A 458 -31.58 -14.18 -23.59
CA ASP A 458 -30.65 -15.26 -23.95
C ASP A 458 -30.39 -16.26 -22.79
N ASN A 459 -31.07 -16.06 -21.66
CA ASN A 459 -31.00 -16.81 -20.40
C ASN A 459 -29.69 -16.65 -19.61
N LEU A 460 -28.82 -15.70 -19.99
CA LEU A 460 -27.62 -15.31 -19.27
C LEU A 460 -27.65 -13.82 -18.97
N VAL A 461 -27.31 -13.41 -17.75
CA VAL A 461 -27.15 -11.99 -17.42
C VAL A 461 -25.71 -11.58 -17.68
N THR A 462 -25.48 -10.83 -18.74
CA THR A 462 -24.13 -10.47 -19.19
C THR A 462 -23.96 -8.97 -19.35
N VAL A 463 -22.77 -8.56 -19.80
CA VAL A 463 -22.50 -7.16 -20.17
C VAL A 463 -23.42 -6.69 -21.30
N VAL A 464 -23.99 -7.61 -22.10
CA VAL A 464 -24.96 -7.27 -23.14
C VAL A 464 -26.25 -6.75 -22.52
N ASP A 465 -26.79 -7.42 -21.50
CA ASP A 465 -27.98 -6.98 -20.76
C ASP A 465 -27.73 -5.64 -20.06
N LEU A 466 -26.56 -5.52 -19.43
CA LEU A 466 -26.13 -4.27 -18.80
C LEU A 466 -26.04 -3.13 -19.82
N SER A 467 -25.52 -3.41 -21.02
CA SER A 467 -25.42 -2.40 -22.08
C SER A 467 -26.80 -1.97 -22.59
N ILE A 468 -27.76 -2.89 -22.71
CA ILE A 468 -29.13 -2.58 -23.13
C ILE A 468 -29.81 -1.73 -22.07
N LEU A 469 -29.64 -2.07 -20.79
CA LEU A 469 -30.17 -1.29 -19.67
C LEU A 469 -29.56 0.11 -19.61
N LEU A 470 -28.23 0.23 -19.68
CA LEU A 470 -27.54 1.53 -19.64
C LEU A 470 -27.87 2.40 -20.86
N THR A 471 -28.08 1.80 -22.03
CA THR A 471 -28.45 2.53 -23.26
C THR A 471 -29.82 3.22 -23.13
N HIS A 472 -30.71 2.67 -22.33
CA HIS A 472 -32.05 3.22 -22.09
C HIS A 472 -32.18 3.84 -20.69
N PHE A 473 -31.07 4.05 -19.99
CA PHE A 473 -31.08 4.59 -18.64
C PHE A 473 -31.74 5.98 -18.61
N GLY A 474 -32.73 6.14 -17.74
CA GLY A 474 -33.58 7.33 -17.65
C GLY A 474 -34.75 7.38 -18.63
N LYS A 475 -34.91 6.40 -19.53
CA LYS A 475 -36.03 6.37 -20.50
C LYS A 475 -37.37 6.14 -19.80
N SER A 476 -38.40 6.89 -20.20
CA SER A 476 -39.81 6.66 -19.84
C SER A 476 -40.76 7.00 -21.00
N PRO A 477 -41.79 6.20 -21.27
CA PRO A 477 -42.00 4.86 -20.74
C PRO A 477 -40.97 3.88 -21.32
N ALA A 478 -40.50 2.93 -20.50
CA ALA A 478 -39.55 1.89 -20.91
C ALA A 478 -40.12 0.49 -20.69
N THR A 479 -39.81 -0.40 -21.63
CA THR A 479 -40.17 -1.82 -21.61
C THR A 479 -39.09 -2.67 -20.96
N ARG A 480 -39.40 -3.94 -20.65
CA ARG A 480 -38.44 -4.88 -20.05
C ARG A 480 -37.21 -5.10 -20.92
N GLN A 481 -37.39 -5.21 -22.24
CA GLN A 481 -36.30 -5.37 -23.21
C GLN A 481 -35.46 -4.11 -23.38
N GLU A 482 -35.94 -2.97 -22.88
CA GLU A 482 -35.18 -1.73 -22.79
C GLU A 482 -34.52 -1.60 -21.42
N GLY A 483 -34.61 -2.61 -20.55
CA GLY A 483 -33.94 -2.62 -19.26
C GLY A 483 -34.80 -2.19 -18.07
N ASN A 484 -36.11 -1.99 -18.23
CA ASN A 484 -37.03 -1.79 -17.09
C ASN A 484 -37.44 -3.16 -16.49
N ILE A 485 -36.64 -3.66 -15.56
CA ILE A 485 -36.68 -5.02 -15.03
C ILE A 485 -36.85 -5.11 -13.50
N GLY A 486 -36.91 -3.98 -12.80
CA GLY A 486 -37.07 -3.83 -11.35
C GLY A 486 -38.05 -2.72 -10.97
N GLY A 487 -38.43 -2.63 -9.69
CA GLY A 487 -39.17 -1.46 -9.16
C GLY A 487 -40.67 -1.34 -9.49
N ASN A 488 -41.23 -2.10 -10.44
CA ASN A 488 -42.64 -1.98 -10.89
C ASN A 488 -43.01 -0.54 -11.33
N ASP A 489 -42.08 0.16 -11.98
CA ASP A 489 -42.32 1.47 -12.60
C ASP A 489 -42.19 1.39 -14.14
N ASN A 490 -42.26 2.51 -14.84
CA ASN A 490 -42.15 2.58 -16.31
C ASN A 490 -40.85 3.31 -16.75
N VAL A 491 -39.81 3.29 -15.92
CA VAL A 491 -38.54 3.98 -16.13
C VAL A 491 -37.38 3.00 -16.02
N VAL A 492 -36.34 3.16 -16.82
CA VAL A 492 -35.06 2.47 -16.53
C VAL A 492 -34.25 3.32 -15.56
N ASN A 493 -34.03 2.86 -14.34
CA ASN A 493 -33.29 3.57 -13.32
C ASN A 493 -32.35 2.66 -12.52
N PHE A 494 -31.81 3.20 -11.43
CA PHE A 494 -30.86 2.49 -10.60
C PHE A 494 -31.43 1.23 -9.94
N ILE A 495 -32.75 1.13 -9.77
CA ILE A 495 -33.41 -0.08 -9.26
C ILE A 495 -33.29 -1.21 -10.30
N ASP A 496 -33.48 -0.92 -11.57
CA ASP A 496 -33.29 -1.89 -12.66
C ASP A 496 -31.83 -2.31 -12.78
N LEU A 497 -30.91 -1.33 -12.75
CA LEU A 497 -29.48 -1.60 -12.79
C LEU A 497 -29.04 -2.47 -11.62
N SER A 498 -29.56 -2.21 -10.41
CA SER A 498 -29.28 -3.06 -9.23
C SER A 498 -29.87 -4.46 -9.38
N SER A 499 -31.06 -4.58 -10.00
CA SER A 499 -31.72 -5.85 -10.28
C SER A 499 -30.95 -6.67 -11.32
N LEU A 500 -30.31 -6.01 -12.28
CA LEU A 500 -29.42 -6.63 -13.25
C LEU A 500 -28.09 -7.07 -12.62
N LEU A 501 -27.42 -6.17 -11.91
CA LEU A 501 -26.11 -6.43 -11.32
C LEU A 501 -26.14 -7.51 -10.24
N SER A 502 -27.22 -7.59 -9.47
CA SER A 502 -27.41 -8.66 -8.46
C SER A 502 -27.53 -10.05 -9.06
N ASN A 503 -27.80 -10.16 -10.37
CA ASN A 503 -27.87 -11.41 -11.10
C ASN A 503 -26.78 -11.51 -12.18
N PHE A 504 -25.79 -10.61 -12.20
CA PHE A 504 -24.75 -10.59 -13.23
C PHE A 504 -23.91 -11.88 -13.23
N GLY A 505 -23.76 -12.48 -14.40
CA GLY A 505 -23.11 -13.78 -14.57
C GLY A 505 -24.00 -14.99 -14.25
N GLN A 506 -25.26 -14.80 -13.85
CA GLN A 506 -26.20 -15.91 -13.63
C GLN A 506 -26.86 -16.33 -14.94
N GLY A 507 -27.06 -17.63 -15.14
CA GLY A 507 -27.85 -18.17 -16.23
C GLY A 507 -27.88 -19.69 -16.25
N VAL A 508 -28.89 -20.27 -16.92
CA VAL A 508 -29.03 -21.72 -17.02
C VAL A 508 -28.24 -22.20 -18.24
N PRO A 509 -27.26 -23.11 -18.11
CA PRO A 509 -26.51 -23.62 -19.26
C PRO A 509 -27.45 -24.36 -20.22
N THR A 510 -27.55 -23.86 -21.46
CA THR A 510 -28.30 -24.53 -22.52
C THR A 510 -27.52 -25.77 -22.99
N PRO A 511 -28.15 -26.97 -23.07
CA PRO A 511 -27.46 -28.19 -23.47
C PRO A 511 -27.04 -28.15 -24.94
N THR A 512 -25.73 -28.18 -25.20
CA THR A 512 -25.19 -28.28 -26.56
C THR A 512 -25.43 -29.67 -27.13
N ILE A 513 -26.31 -29.74 -28.12
CA ILE A 513 -26.58 -30.93 -28.94
C ILE A 513 -25.32 -31.31 -29.72
N SER A 514 -24.80 -32.51 -29.48
CA SER A 514 -23.65 -33.08 -30.18
C SER A 514 -24.09 -33.64 -31.55
N PRO A 515 -23.41 -33.32 -32.66
CA PRO A 515 -23.77 -33.85 -33.98
C PRO A 515 -23.48 -35.36 -34.06
N THR A 516 -24.52 -36.11 -34.43
CA THR A 516 -24.53 -37.56 -34.59
C THR A 516 -23.55 -38.02 -35.68
N ARG A 517 -22.64 -38.94 -35.34
CA ARG A 517 -21.76 -39.62 -36.31
C ARG A 517 -22.54 -40.65 -37.15
N THR A 518 -22.24 -40.69 -38.44
CA THR A 518 -22.55 -41.81 -39.34
C THR A 518 -21.44 -42.87 -39.22
N PRO A 519 -21.73 -44.19 -39.16
CA PRO A 519 -20.75 -45.24 -38.86
C PRO A 519 -20.05 -45.78 -40.11
N THR A 520 -18.77 -46.13 -40.01
CA THR A 520 -18.05 -47.01 -40.95
C THR A 520 -16.99 -47.81 -40.17
N PRO A 521 -16.78 -49.11 -40.46
CA PRO A 521 -16.36 -50.07 -39.46
C PRO A 521 -14.84 -50.25 -39.30
N THR A 522 -14.52 -50.59 -38.04
CA THR A 522 -13.38 -51.26 -37.40
C THR A 522 -12.20 -51.78 -38.24
N ALA A 523 -10.99 -51.41 -37.80
CA ALA A 523 -9.84 -52.32 -37.77
C ALA A 523 -9.10 -52.21 -36.42
N THR A 524 -8.79 -53.37 -35.87
CA THR A 524 -8.23 -53.64 -34.52
C THR A 524 -6.72 -53.45 -34.45
N ARG A 525 -6.20 -52.82 -33.38
CA ARG A 525 -5.03 -53.31 -32.60
C ARG A 525 -4.76 -52.51 -31.30
N THR A 526 -4.23 -53.26 -30.34
CA THR A 526 -4.09 -53.07 -28.87
C THR A 526 -2.80 -52.28 -28.46
N PRO A 527 -2.47 -52.09 -27.15
CA PRO A 527 -2.40 -50.78 -26.46
C PRO A 527 -0.96 -50.30 -26.13
N THR A 528 -0.80 -49.04 -25.73
CA THR A 528 0.40 -48.53 -25.00
C THR A 528 -0.02 -47.43 -24.01
N PRO A 529 0.59 -47.32 -22.81
CA PRO A 529 -0.06 -46.79 -21.60
C PRO A 529 -0.06 -45.26 -21.42
N THR A 530 -0.98 -44.87 -20.54
CA THR A 530 -1.34 -43.58 -19.91
C THR A 530 -0.24 -42.58 -19.52
N THR A 531 -0.55 -41.30 -19.70
CA THR A 531 -0.21 -40.20 -18.78
C THR A 531 -1.48 -39.40 -18.44
N PRO A 532 -1.80 -39.12 -17.16
CA PRO A 532 -3.00 -38.35 -16.79
C PRO A 532 -2.92 -36.89 -17.24
N GLY A 533 -4.04 -36.40 -17.78
CA GLY A 533 -4.21 -35.03 -18.25
C GLY A 533 -4.25 -34.01 -17.12
N SER A 534 -3.66 -32.86 -17.42
CA SER A 534 -3.74 -31.60 -16.68
C SER A 534 -5.20 -31.26 -16.34
N THR A 535 -5.50 -31.19 -15.05
CA THR A 535 -6.72 -30.58 -14.53
C THR A 535 -6.66 -29.06 -14.73
N ASN A 536 -7.68 -28.50 -15.37
CA ASN A 536 -7.90 -27.05 -15.43
C ASN A 536 -8.30 -26.58 -14.03
N THR A 537 -7.33 -26.12 -13.25
CA THR A 537 -7.57 -25.40 -12.00
C THR A 537 -8.08 -23.98 -12.34
N PRO A 538 -9.18 -23.51 -11.72
CA PRO A 538 -9.64 -22.15 -11.91
C PRO A 538 -8.57 -21.14 -11.47
N THR A 539 -8.44 -20.06 -12.24
CA THR A 539 -7.57 -18.91 -11.94
C THR A 539 -7.85 -18.41 -10.52
N PRO A 540 -6.85 -18.36 -9.61
CA PRO A 540 -7.05 -17.88 -8.26
C PRO A 540 -7.40 -16.39 -8.29
N THR A 541 -8.50 -16.02 -7.66
CA THR A 541 -8.75 -14.65 -7.20
C THR A 541 -7.63 -14.25 -6.24
N ILE A 542 -6.80 -13.30 -6.68
CA ILE A 542 -5.65 -12.79 -5.93
C ILE A 542 -6.13 -12.04 -4.67
N PRO A 543 -5.69 -12.42 -3.46
CA PRO A 543 -6.00 -11.68 -2.23
C PRO A 543 -5.44 -10.25 -2.29
N VAL A 544 -6.23 -9.27 -1.85
CA VAL A 544 -5.78 -7.88 -1.68
C VAL A 544 -4.60 -7.87 -0.70
N GLY A 545 -3.40 -7.53 -1.19
CA GLY A 545 -2.16 -7.47 -0.41
C GLY A 545 -1.00 -8.37 -0.89
N SER A 546 -1.20 -9.29 -1.84
CA SER A 546 -0.10 -10.09 -2.40
C SER A 546 0.71 -9.33 -3.45
N LYS A 547 2.04 -9.47 -3.43
CA LYS A 547 2.91 -8.89 -4.46
C LYS A 547 2.63 -9.51 -5.84
N ILE A 548 2.52 -8.67 -6.86
CA ILE A 548 2.30 -9.08 -8.26
C ILE A 548 3.66 -9.37 -8.87
N GLN A 549 3.91 -10.63 -9.22
CA GLN A 549 5.13 -11.09 -9.90
C GLN A 549 4.98 -10.99 -11.42
N THR A 550 6.08 -10.77 -12.12
CA THR A 550 6.09 -10.88 -13.59
C THR A 550 5.91 -12.34 -14.02
N GLU A 551 5.51 -12.56 -15.28
CA GLU A 551 5.66 -13.88 -15.90
C GLU A 551 7.10 -14.39 -15.75
N PRO A 552 7.33 -15.70 -15.52
CA PRO A 552 8.66 -16.27 -15.45
C PRO A 552 9.48 -15.99 -16.72
N ASN A 553 10.72 -15.52 -16.52
CA ASN A 553 11.65 -15.15 -17.59
C ASN A 553 11.10 -14.07 -18.55
N LEU A 554 10.32 -13.11 -18.04
CA LEU A 554 9.84 -11.98 -18.83
C LEU A 554 11.02 -11.10 -19.26
N LYS A 555 11.41 -11.18 -20.54
CA LYS A 555 12.47 -10.34 -21.12
C LYS A 555 11.91 -9.04 -21.70
N VAL A 556 12.42 -7.91 -21.23
CA VAL A 556 12.08 -6.55 -21.68
C VAL A 556 13.30 -5.91 -22.32
N ALA A 557 13.10 -5.22 -23.45
CA ALA A 557 14.11 -4.45 -24.15
C ALA A 557 13.93 -2.95 -23.88
N PHE A 558 15.03 -2.25 -23.62
CA PHE A 558 15.04 -0.80 -23.40
C PHE A 558 15.97 -0.13 -24.40
N ILE A 559 15.43 0.89 -25.07
CA ILE A 559 16.12 1.72 -26.07
C ILE A 559 15.62 3.17 -25.98
N GLY A 560 16.26 4.08 -26.71
CA GLY A 560 15.87 5.47 -26.92
C GLY A 560 16.71 6.05 -28.05
N ASP A 561 16.36 7.24 -28.53
CA ASP A 561 17.12 7.95 -29.57
C ASP A 561 17.30 7.08 -30.83
N SER A 562 16.20 6.69 -31.48
CA SER A 562 16.24 5.67 -32.53
C SER A 562 16.41 6.18 -33.95
N ASN A 563 15.72 7.29 -34.31
CA ASN A 563 15.55 7.70 -35.70
C ASN A 563 14.91 6.55 -36.53
N ALA A 564 14.79 6.66 -37.86
CA ALA A 564 14.26 5.60 -38.72
C ALA A 564 15.26 5.21 -39.82
N GLY A 565 16.49 4.85 -39.42
CA GLY A 565 17.60 4.45 -40.28
C GLY A 565 17.96 2.96 -40.24
N SER A 566 19.03 2.56 -40.93
CA SER A 566 19.55 1.17 -40.94
C SER A 566 19.91 0.66 -39.54
N ASN A 567 20.39 1.56 -38.68
CA ASN A 567 20.84 1.21 -37.34
C ASN A 567 19.67 0.86 -36.44
N PHE A 568 18.58 1.62 -36.53
CA PHE A 568 17.32 1.28 -35.87
C PHE A 568 16.77 -0.05 -36.38
N GLN A 569 16.85 -0.32 -37.69
CA GLN A 569 16.45 -1.62 -38.22
C GLN A 569 17.28 -2.77 -37.63
N ALA A 570 18.60 -2.58 -37.47
CA ALA A 570 19.48 -3.56 -36.83
C ALA A 570 19.12 -3.76 -35.34
N VAL A 571 18.80 -2.69 -34.62
CA VAL A 571 18.32 -2.74 -33.23
C VAL A 571 17.00 -3.52 -33.13
N LEU A 572 16.00 -3.25 -34.00
CA LEU A 572 14.75 -4.01 -34.04
C LEU A 572 14.98 -5.49 -34.34
N ASN A 573 15.90 -5.81 -35.25
CA ASN A 573 16.28 -7.19 -35.55
C ASN A 573 16.93 -7.87 -34.35
N LEU A 574 17.77 -7.17 -33.59
CA LEU A 574 18.36 -7.68 -32.35
C LEU A 574 17.29 -7.94 -31.29
N ILE A 575 16.36 -7.02 -31.08
CA ILE A 575 15.22 -7.17 -30.15
C ILE A 575 14.41 -8.44 -30.50
N LYS A 576 14.11 -8.61 -31.79
CA LYS A 576 13.40 -9.79 -32.31
C LYS A 576 14.19 -11.08 -32.07
N ALA A 577 15.49 -11.08 -32.38
CA ALA A 577 16.36 -12.24 -32.22
C ALA A 577 16.53 -12.67 -30.76
N GLU A 578 16.58 -11.71 -29.84
CA GLU A 578 16.68 -11.95 -28.39
C GLU A 578 15.35 -12.39 -27.75
N GLY A 579 14.24 -12.30 -28.50
CA GLY A 579 12.93 -12.79 -28.07
C GLY A 579 12.30 -11.94 -26.96
N ALA A 580 12.61 -10.64 -26.89
CA ALA A 580 11.97 -9.73 -25.96
C ALA A 580 10.45 -9.73 -26.14
N LYS A 581 9.72 -9.52 -25.04
CA LYS A 581 8.25 -9.54 -25.01
C LYS A 581 7.65 -8.15 -24.92
N ILE A 582 8.43 -7.17 -24.49
CA ILE A 582 8.06 -5.77 -24.34
C ILE A 582 9.26 -4.93 -24.77
N VAL A 583 9.00 -3.83 -25.49
CA VAL A 583 9.96 -2.75 -25.71
C VAL A 583 9.47 -1.50 -24.97
N MET A 584 10.37 -0.88 -24.23
CA MET A 584 10.21 0.47 -23.67
C MET A 584 11.19 1.42 -24.39
N HIS A 585 10.65 2.40 -25.11
CA HIS A 585 11.40 3.41 -25.86
C HIS A 585 11.38 4.78 -25.17
N GLN A 586 12.55 5.30 -24.83
CA GLN A 586 12.69 6.39 -23.87
C GLN A 586 12.67 7.77 -24.55
N GLY A 587 11.82 7.96 -25.56
CA GLY A 587 11.72 9.20 -26.35
C GLY A 587 12.77 9.36 -27.45
N ASP A 588 12.55 10.37 -28.28
CA ASP A 588 13.25 10.67 -29.53
C ASP A 588 13.09 9.54 -30.55
N PHE A 589 11.89 9.47 -31.12
CA PHE A 589 11.45 8.38 -32.00
C PHE A 589 12.03 8.52 -33.42
N ASP A 590 11.46 9.39 -34.26
CA ASP A 590 11.83 9.47 -35.67
C ASP A 590 12.80 10.61 -36.01
N TYR A 591 12.94 11.59 -35.12
CA TYR A 591 13.62 12.88 -35.34
C TYR A 591 13.03 13.68 -36.52
N SER A 592 13.46 13.33 -37.73
CA SER A 592 13.05 13.99 -38.97
C SER A 592 12.82 12.99 -40.10
N ALA A 593 12.84 11.69 -39.78
CA ALA A 593 12.73 10.63 -40.77
C ALA A 593 11.27 10.28 -41.12
N GLY A 594 10.30 10.82 -40.38
CA GLY A 594 8.88 10.67 -40.58
C GLY A 594 8.26 9.68 -39.58
N PRO A 595 7.29 10.10 -38.75
CA PRO A 595 6.64 9.24 -37.74
C PRO A 595 6.07 7.95 -38.32
N GLN A 596 5.41 8.01 -39.49
CA GLN A 596 4.77 6.86 -40.13
C GLN A 596 5.80 5.85 -40.63
N LYS A 597 6.97 6.31 -41.09
CA LYS A 597 8.08 5.44 -41.48
C LYS A 597 8.60 4.68 -40.25
N TRP A 598 8.82 5.40 -39.15
CA TRP A 598 9.29 4.84 -37.89
C TRP A 598 8.33 3.78 -37.32
N MET A 599 7.04 4.13 -37.19
CA MET A 599 5.97 3.20 -36.75
C MET A 599 5.89 1.97 -37.66
N GLY A 600 5.97 2.17 -38.98
CA GLY A 600 5.92 1.09 -39.97
C GLY A 600 7.10 0.11 -39.86
N MET A 601 8.31 0.58 -39.53
CA MET A 601 9.47 -0.29 -39.31
C MET A 601 9.26 -1.22 -38.10
N ILE A 602 8.68 -0.69 -37.02
CA ILE A 602 8.37 -1.46 -35.81
C ILE A 602 7.31 -2.51 -36.13
N ASP A 603 6.20 -2.11 -36.74
CA ASP A 603 5.06 -2.98 -37.04
C ASP A 603 5.44 -4.10 -38.01
N THR A 604 6.29 -3.79 -38.99
CA THR A 604 6.81 -4.76 -39.95
C THR A 604 7.77 -5.74 -39.30
N THR A 605 8.62 -5.28 -38.37
CA THR A 605 9.68 -6.11 -37.80
C THR A 605 9.19 -6.96 -36.63
N LEU A 606 8.55 -6.34 -35.65
CA LEU A 606 8.12 -6.96 -34.39
C LEU A 606 6.66 -7.44 -34.45
N GLY A 607 5.85 -6.85 -35.32
CA GLY A 607 4.43 -7.14 -35.48
C GLY A 607 3.54 -6.06 -34.89
N ASN A 608 2.39 -5.83 -35.53
CA ASN A 608 1.46 -4.76 -35.14
C ASN A 608 0.88 -4.94 -33.72
N THR A 609 0.79 -6.17 -33.20
CA THR A 609 0.30 -6.46 -31.84
C THR A 609 1.44 -6.59 -30.81
N PHE A 610 2.68 -6.29 -31.19
CA PHE A 610 3.81 -6.39 -30.26
C PHE A 610 3.76 -5.26 -29.22
N PRO A 611 3.95 -5.54 -27.91
CA PRO A 611 4.02 -4.52 -26.87
C PRO A 611 5.21 -3.56 -27.04
N TYR A 612 4.98 -2.45 -27.74
CA TYR A 612 5.95 -1.36 -27.93
C TYR A 612 5.39 -0.09 -27.28
N LEU A 613 6.03 0.37 -26.22
CA LEU A 613 5.59 1.49 -25.37
C LEU A 613 6.71 2.53 -25.29
N GLY A 614 6.39 3.80 -25.05
CA GLY A 614 7.41 4.84 -25.00
C GLY A 614 7.05 6.14 -24.31
N SER A 615 8.08 6.85 -23.87
CA SER A 615 8.00 8.20 -23.31
C SER A 615 8.24 9.25 -24.39
N ASP A 616 7.68 10.43 -24.24
CA ASP A 616 7.91 11.60 -25.10
C ASP A 616 9.32 12.18 -24.87
N GLY A 617 10.04 12.46 -25.96
CA GLY A 617 11.34 13.12 -25.98
C GLY A 617 11.30 14.50 -26.65
N ASN A 618 12.43 15.21 -26.60
CA ASN A 618 12.49 16.60 -27.08
C ASN A 618 12.49 16.75 -28.60
N HIS A 619 12.54 15.64 -29.33
CA HIS A 619 12.34 15.59 -30.77
C HIS A 619 10.94 15.09 -31.18
N ASP A 620 10.04 14.84 -30.24
CA ASP A 620 8.73 14.26 -30.53
C ASP A 620 7.60 15.30 -30.43
N GLU A 621 6.75 15.42 -31.46
CA GLU A 621 5.49 16.15 -31.32
C GLU A 621 4.36 15.16 -30.99
N TRP A 622 4.20 14.82 -29.70
CA TRP A 622 3.29 13.76 -29.20
C TRP A 622 1.93 13.62 -29.91
N ILE A 623 1.25 14.75 -30.18
CA ILE A 623 -0.08 14.77 -30.83
C ILE A 623 0.03 14.98 -32.35
N PRO A 624 0.70 16.03 -32.86
CA PRO A 624 0.79 16.30 -34.30
C PRO A 624 1.38 15.14 -35.12
N ASP A 625 2.35 14.42 -34.56
CA ASP A 625 3.01 13.29 -35.23
C ASP A 625 2.23 11.97 -35.15
N GLY A 626 1.12 11.96 -34.39
CA GLY A 626 0.25 10.79 -34.21
C GLY A 626 0.75 9.77 -33.18
N TYR A 627 1.80 10.09 -32.41
CA TYR A 627 2.34 9.19 -31.39
C TYR A 627 1.33 8.86 -30.29
N ARG A 628 0.57 9.85 -29.80
CA ARG A 628 -0.54 9.64 -28.85
C ARG A 628 -1.46 8.51 -29.31
N ASP A 629 -1.94 8.60 -30.55
CA ASP A 629 -2.90 7.66 -31.09
C ASP A 629 -2.27 6.29 -31.32
N TRP A 630 -1.02 6.26 -31.80
CA TRP A 630 -0.31 5.00 -32.02
C TRP A 630 -0.02 4.26 -30.72
N PHE A 631 0.49 4.93 -29.67
CA PHE A 631 0.73 4.31 -28.37
C PHE A 631 -0.58 3.93 -27.67
N SER A 632 -1.63 4.74 -27.77
CA SER A 632 -2.97 4.37 -27.28
C SER A 632 -3.48 3.10 -27.96
N ASN A 633 -3.32 3.00 -29.29
CA ASN A 633 -3.65 1.79 -30.04
C ASN A 633 -2.80 0.58 -29.63
N LYS A 634 -1.51 0.77 -29.34
CA LYS A 634 -0.64 -0.32 -28.83
C LYS A 634 -1.13 -0.83 -27.49
N VAL A 635 -1.39 0.05 -26.52
CA VAL A 635 -1.85 -0.36 -25.18
C VAL A 635 -3.21 -1.05 -25.26
N THR A 636 -4.16 -0.49 -25.99
CA THR A 636 -5.50 -1.08 -26.13
C THR A 636 -5.49 -2.42 -26.88
N THR A 637 -4.60 -2.60 -27.85
CA THR A 637 -4.45 -3.87 -28.59
C THR A 637 -3.88 -4.98 -27.71
N ILE A 638 -2.89 -4.67 -26.86
CA ILE A 638 -2.21 -5.67 -26.02
C ILE A 638 -2.90 -5.88 -24.67
N ASN A 639 -3.71 -4.92 -24.22
CA ASN A 639 -4.51 -4.98 -23.01
C ASN A 639 -5.92 -4.41 -23.28
N PRO A 640 -6.82 -5.21 -23.90
CA PRO A 640 -8.16 -4.74 -24.29
C PRO A 640 -9.06 -4.35 -23.11
N GLU A 641 -8.68 -4.69 -21.89
CA GLU A 641 -9.37 -4.29 -20.65
C GLU A 641 -8.97 -2.86 -20.23
N GLN A 642 -7.84 -2.34 -20.72
CA GLN A 642 -7.32 -1.00 -20.46
C GLN A 642 -7.63 -0.07 -21.66
N LYS A 643 -8.92 0.10 -21.96
CA LYS A 643 -9.39 0.87 -23.14
C LYS A 643 -9.14 2.37 -23.05
N ASP A 644 -9.10 2.91 -21.83
CA ASP A 644 -8.80 4.31 -21.55
C ASP A 644 -7.53 4.40 -20.69
N VAL A 645 -6.40 4.68 -21.32
CA VAL A 645 -5.13 4.86 -20.62
C VAL A 645 -5.07 6.30 -20.09
N ALA A 646 -5.53 6.49 -18.85
CA ALA A 646 -5.53 7.80 -18.20
C ALA A 646 -4.16 8.51 -18.34
N GLY A 647 -4.20 9.75 -18.84
CA GLY A 647 -3.04 10.62 -19.01
C GLY A 647 -2.23 10.41 -20.31
N ILE A 648 -2.52 9.39 -21.12
CA ILE A 648 -1.81 9.19 -22.40
C ILE A 648 -1.98 10.37 -23.37
N ASP A 649 -3.11 11.09 -23.29
CA ASP A 649 -3.36 12.30 -24.09
C ASP A 649 -2.32 13.40 -23.86
N VAL A 650 -1.73 13.43 -22.67
CA VAL A 650 -0.72 14.41 -22.25
C VAL A 650 0.67 13.80 -22.07
N GLY A 651 0.88 12.55 -22.51
CA GLY A 651 2.17 11.86 -22.49
C GLY A 651 2.58 11.26 -21.12
N ASN A 652 1.75 11.40 -20.08
CA ASN A 652 1.98 10.80 -18.76
C ASN A 652 1.04 9.61 -18.58
N TYR A 653 1.55 8.39 -18.63
CA TYR A 653 0.70 7.20 -18.53
C TYR A 653 1.38 6.02 -17.85
N SER A 654 0.58 5.11 -17.31
CA SER A 654 1.10 3.88 -16.70
C SER A 654 0.41 2.65 -17.27
N VAL A 655 1.16 1.56 -17.39
CA VAL A 655 0.70 0.30 -17.96
C VAL A 655 1.17 -0.84 -17.05
N SER A 656 0.27 -1.75 -16.76
CA SER A 656 0.59 -3.03 -16.12
C SER A 656 0.44 -4.13 -17.15
N LEU A 657 1.52 -4.84 -17.46
CA LEU A 657 1.52 -5.89 -18.46
C LEU A 657 2.40 -7.05 -18.00
N LYS A 658 1.87 -8.28 -18.06
CA LYS A 658 2.61 -9.50 -17.68
C LYS A 658 3.21 -9.45 -16.27
N GLY A 659 2.53 -8.77 -15.35
CA GLY A 659 2.98 -8.59 -13.97
C GLY A 659 4.14 -7.61 -13.79
N LEU A 660 4.41 -6.75 -14.77
CA LEU A 660 5.35 -5.63 -14.70
C LEU A 660 4.57 -4.30 -14.68
N LYS A 661 4.90 -3.41 -13.73
CA LYS A 661 4.38 -2.03 -13.71
C LYS A 661 5.34 -1.09 -14.42
N MET A 662 4.84 -0.33 -15.39
CA MET A 662 5.61 0.62 -16.18
C MET A 662 4.96 2.00 -16.09
N VAL A 663 5.76 3.03 -15.86
CA VAL A 663 5.33 4.43 -15.76
C VAL A 663 6.13 5.24 -16.77
N PHE A 664 5.42 5.95 -17.64
CA PHE A 664 5.97 6.79 -18.70
C PHE A 664 5.64 8.24 -18.37
N VAL A 665 6.66 9.07 -18.30
CA VAL A 665 6.51 10.50 -18.01
C VAL A 665 6.97 11.29 -19.22
N LYS A 666 6.14 12.23 -19.66
CA LYS A 666 6.37 13.18 -20.73
C LYS A 666 7.60 14.03 -20.44
N GLU A 667 8.32 14.44 -21.48
CA GLU A 667 9.38 15.45 -21.38
C GLU A 667 8.90 16.69 -20.59
N PRO A 668 9.70 17.22 -19.64
CA PRO A 668 11.08 16.85 -19.30
C PRO A 668 11.21 15.74 -18.26
N GLY A 669 10.16 14.96 -17.96
CA GLY A 669 10.18 13.93 -16.92
C GLY A 669 9.96 14.49 -15.51
N ASN A 670 9.50 15.74 -15.40
CA ASN A 670 9.37 16.47 -14.14
C ASN A 670 7.95 16.41 -13.55
N ASP A 671 7.41 15.20 -13.38
CA ASP A 671 6.10 14.99 -12.73
C ASP A 671 6.20 13.95 -11.60
N PRO A 672 6.81 14.32 -10.45
CA PRO A 672 6.92 13.44 -9.30
C PRO A 672 5.54 13.07 -8.72
N THR A 673 4.53 13.93 -8.90
CA THR A 673 3.16 13.67 -8.43
C THR A 673 2.54 12.51 -9.21
N PHE A 674 2.65 12.55 -10.54
CA PHE A 674 2.19 11.47 -11.40
C PHE A 674 2.93 10.15 -11.10
N ILE A 675 4.25 10.20 -10.95
CA ILE A 675 5.06 9.01 -10.59
C ILE A 675 4.58 8.42 -9.27
N ASN A 676 4.45 9.23 -8.22
CA ASN A 676 4.01 8.76 -6.91
C ASN A 676 2.59 8.19 -6.98
N SER A 677 1.66 8.88 -7.65
CA SER A 677 0.28 8.39 -7.84
C SER A 677 0.22 7.07 -8.61
N SER A 678 1.19 6.83 -9.50
CA SER A 678 1.25 5.60 -10.31
C SER A 678 1.88 4.42 -9.57
N LEU A 679 2.68 4.65 -8.52
CA LEU A 679 3.52 3.63 -7.89
C LEU A 679 3.27 3.42 -6.39
N SER A 680 2.74 4.43 -5.70
CA SER A 680 2.43 4.37 -4.27
C SER A 680 1.35 3.32 -4.01
N GLY A 681 1.61 2.43 -3.05
CA GLY A 681 0.73 1.29 -2.78
C GLY A 681 0.68 0.21 -3.88
N ASP A 682 1.38 0.40 -5.01
CA ASP A 682 1.41 -0.60 -6.09
C ASP A 682 2.15 -1.86 -5.63
N ASN A 683 1.52 -3.01 -5.89
CA ASN A 683 1.97 -4.30 -5.39
C ASN A 683 2.91 -5.05 -6.34
N HIS A 684 3.25 -4.52 -7.51
CA HIS A 684 4.19 -5.18 -8.41
C HIS A 684 5.59 -5.25 -7.78
N ILE A 685 6.24 -6.41 -7.90
CA ILE A 685 7.63 -6.60 -7.44
C ILE A 685 8.57 -5.73 -8.29
N TRP A 686 8.34 -5.76 -9.61
CA TRP A 686 9.13 -5.01 -10.57
C TRP A 686 8.32 -3.83 -11.08
N LYS A 687 8.90 -2.65 -10.91
CA LYS A 687 8.36 -1.36 -11.35
C LYS A 687 9.44 -0.65 -12.15
N ILE A 688 9.05 0.03 -13.21
CA ILE A 688 9.97 0.77 -14.07
C ILE A 688 9.41 2.16 -14.31
N CYS A 689 10.22 3.18 -14.03
CA CYS A 689 9.98 4.52 -14.48
C CYS A 689 10.79 4.82 -15.74
N SER A 690 10.15 5.48 -16.70
CA SER A 690 10.71 5.82 -17.99
C SER A 690 10.42 7.27 -18.35
N TRP A 691 11.46 8.02 -18.68
CA TRP A 691 11.35 9.34 -19.30
C TRP A 691 12.63 9.66 -20.07
N HIS A 692 12.57 10.66 -20.94
CA HIS A 692 13.62 10.91 -21.91
C HIS A 692 14.91 11.49 -21.30
N GLN A 693 14.85 12.72 -20.80
CA GLN A 693 16.04 13.47 -20.37
C GLN A 693 16.68 12.94 -19.08
N THR A 694 18.01 12.81 -19.09
CA THR A 694 18.84 12.40 -17.94
C THR A 694 19.46 13.59 -17.19
N MET A 695 19.89 13.39 -15.95
CA MET A 695 20.66 14.39 -15.18
C MET A 695 22.16 14.31 -15.44
N SER A 696 22.85 15.43 -15.30
CA SER A 696 24.29 15.55 -15.55
C SER A 696 25.15 14.69 -14.65
N THR A 697 24.72 14.45 -13.42
CA THR A 697 25.41 13.54 -12.47
C THR A 697 25.13 12.06 -12.74
N LEU A 698 24.18 11.75 -13.62
CA LEU A 698 23.71 10.39 -13.94
C LEU A 698 24.01 9.98 -15.38
N THR A 699 24.75 10.80 -16.12
CA THR A 699 25.16 10.51 -17.50
C THR A 699 26.65 10.79 -17.74
N ALA A 700 27.23 10.14 -18.75
CA ALA A 700 28.66 10.24 -19.07
C ALA A 700 29.00 11.25 -20.19
N GLY A 701 27.99 11.92 -20.75
CA GLY A 701 28.15 12.93 -21.81
C GLY A 701 27.49 14.27 -21.44
N ASN A 702 27.63 15.28 -22.27
CA ASN A 702 27.30 16.68 -21.94
C ASN A 702 25.81 17.05 -22.09
N HIS A 703 24.94 16.11 -22.46
CA HIS A 703 23.49 16.30 -22.58
C HIS A 703 22.79 15.90 -21.28
N GLY A 704 23.00 16.69 -20.21
CA GLY A 704 22.51 16.38 -18.86
C GLY A 704 21.97 17.57 -18.06
N ASP A 705 21.72 18.71 -18.68
CA ASP A 705 21.23 19.91 -17.99
C ASP A 705 19.75 20.19 -18.34
N SER A 706 18.89 19.20 -18.15
CA SER A 706 17.45 19.45 -18.18
C SER A 706 17.03 20.26 -16.94
N ALA A 707 15.97 21.06 -17.07
CA ALA A 707 15.40 21.85 -15.97
C ALA A 707 14.72 21.00 -14.86
N GLN A 708 15.08 19.71 -14.74
CA GLN A 708 14.48 18.74 -13.83
C GLN A 708 14.93 18.97 -12.38
N ALA A 709 13.99 18.79 -11.45
CA ALA A 709 14.34 18.44 -10.08
C ALA A 709 14.80 16.97 -10.06
N TYR A 710 15.64 16.57 -9.10
CA TYR A 710 15.93 15.15 -8.85
C TYR A 710 14.74 14.40 -8.23
N GLU A 711 13.65 15.12 -7.91
CA GLU A 711 12.47 14.57 -7.25
C GLU A 711 11.81 13.40 -8.00
N PRO A 712 11.66 13.41 -9.34
CA PRO A 712 11.18 12.24 -10.08
C PRO A 712 12.04 10.98 -9.86
N TYR A 713 13.38 11.14 -9.80
CA TYR A 713 14.29 10.02 -9.48
C TYR A 713 14.10 9.55 -8.04
N GLU A 714 13.91 10.48 -7.11
CA GLU A 714 13.62 10.16 -5.71
C GLU A 714 12.28 9.44 -5.54
N GLU A 715 11.23 9.85 -6.24
CA GLU A 715 9.92 9.18 -6.19
C GLU A 715 9.97 7.75 -6.72
N CYS A 716 10.67 7.53 -7.84
CA CYS A 716 10.91 6.18 -8.34
C CYS A 716 11.72 5.35 -7.35
N ARG A 717 12.77 5.92 -6.74
CA ARG A 717 13.58 5.23 -5.72
C ARG A 717 12.76 4.89 -4.47
N ARG A 718 12.00 5.83 -3.92
CA ARG A 718 11.13 5.62 -2.73
C ARG A 718 10.15 4.48 -2.97
N ASN A 719 9.63 4.38 -4.20
CA ASN A 719 8.71 3.33 -4.60
C ASN A 719 9.37 2.02 -5.09
N GLY A 720 10.71 1.95 -5.10
CA GLY A 720 11.47 0.76 -5.54
C GLY A 720 11.33 0.44 -7.02
N ALA A 721 11.26 1.47 -7.86
CA ALA A 721 11.24 1.33 -9.32
C ALA A 721 12.63 1.49 -9.92
N ILE A 722 12.94 0.68 -10.94
CA ILE A 722 14.08 0.85 -11.83
C ILE A 722 13.88 2.12 -12.65
N ILE A 723 14.93 2.91 -12.86
CA ILE A 723 14.85 4.15 -13.64
C ILE A 723 15.61 3.98 -14.95
N ILE A 724 14.94 4.23 -16.07
CA ILE A 724 15.55 4.14 -17.40
C ILE A 724 15.33 5.44 -18.17
N ASN A 725 16.42 6.04 -18.66
CA ASN A 725 16.45 7.29 -19.43
C ASN A 725 17.16 7.11 -20.78
N ALA A 726 17.14 8.17 -21.60
CA ALA A 726 17.83 8.25 -22.89
C ALA A 726 18.46 9.65 -23.05
N HIS A 727 18.20 10.34 -24.16
CA HIS A 727 18.61 11.73 -24.48
C HIS A 727 20.10 11.92 -24.73
N ASN A 728 20.93 11.30 -23.89
CA ASN A 728 22.35 11.22 -24.15
C ASN A 728 22.64 9.92 -24.91
N HIS A 729 23.16 10.07 -26.13
CA HIS A 729 23.26 8.97 -27.09
C HIS A 729 24.41 8.00 -26.76
N ASN A 730 24.29 7.31 -25.63
CA ASN A 730 25.23 6.34 -25.10
C ASN A 730 24.54 5.32 -24.19
N TYR A 731 25.31 4.32 -23.76
CA TYR A 731 24.91 3.43 -22.68
C TYR A 731 25.67 3.77 -21.39
N SER A 732 24.95 3.91 -20.29
CA SER A 732 25.56 3.90 -18.96
C SER A 732 24.60 3.37 -17.91
N ARG A 733 25.16 2.87 -16.81
CA ARG A 733 24.39 2.37 -15.67
C ARG A 733 25.07 2.68 -14.36
N THR A 734 24.28 3.06 -13.36
CA THR A 734 24.77 3.31 -12.01
C THR A 734 24.91 2.03 -11.20
N LYS A 735 25.64 2.11 -10.09
CA LYS A 735 25.51 1.20 -8.96
C LYS A 735 24.14 1.38 -8.29
N THR A 736 23.85 0.59 -7.25
CA THR A 736 22.68 0.80 -6.38
C THR A 736 22.82 2.14 -5.67
N MET A 737 21.74 2.93 -5.71
CA MET A 737 21.66 4.31 -5.24
C MET A 737 20.70 4.41 -4.06
N LEU A 738 21.11 5.13 -3.02
CA LEU A 738 20.31 5.48 -1.83
C LEU A 738 19.63 6.85 -1.96
N GLY A 739 20.06 7.67 -2.90
CA GLY A 739 19.53 8.99 -3.15
C GLY A 739 20.30 9.71 -4.24
N PHE A 740 19.70 10.74 -4.79
CA PHE A 740 20.21 11.57 -5.87
C PHE A 740 20.48 13.00 -5.41
N GLY A 741 19.80 13.48 -4.36
CA GLY A 741 19.96 14.81 -3.75
C GLY A 741 19.00 15.85 -4.33
N THR A 742 19.21 17.14 -4.07
CA THR A 742 18.33 18.22 -4.56
C THR A 742 19.11 19.30 -5.33
N GLY A 743 18.50 19.81 -6.42
CA GLY A 743 19.04 20.92 -7.22
C GLY A 743 20.30 20.60 -8.06
N LYS A 744 20.88 21.62 -8.72
CA LYS A 744 22.01 21.45 -9.67
C LYS A 744 23.32 20.97 -9.05
N ASN A 745 23.46 21.04 -7.72
CA ASN A 745 24.64 20.58 -6.97
C ASN A 745 24.40 19.24 -6.27
N ALA A 746 23.36 18.49 -6.68
CA ALA A 746 23.02 17.24 -6.03
C ALA A 746 24.18 16.24 -6.11
N SER A 747 24.29 15.44 -5.06
CA SER A 747 25.37 14.49 -4.85
C SER A 747 24.74 13.10 -4.74
N PRO A 748 24.66 12.34 -5.84
CA PRO A 748 24.07 11.01 -5.78
C PRO A 748 24.88 10.09 -4.85
N GLN A 749 24.16 9.31 -4.06
CA GLN A 749 24.69 8.47 -2.99
C GLN A 749 24.64 7.00 -3.39
N VAL A 750 25.80 6.37 -3.53
CA VAL A 750 25.93 4.93 -3.75
C VAL A 750 25.62 4.19 -2.44
N ASP A 751 24.86 3.10 -2.53
CA ASP A 751 24.64 2.19 -1.42
C ASP A 751 25.94 1.44 -1.08
N LEU A 752 26.65 1.91 -0.05
CA LEU A 752 27.91 1.30 0.39
C LEU A 752 27.73 -0.01 1.15
N THR A 753 26.50 -0.35 1.55
CA THR A 753 26.20 -1.68 2.09
C THR A 753 26.16 -2.69 0.94
N GLN A 754 25.52 -2.34 -0.18
CA GLN A 754 25.49 -3.17 -1.38
C GLN A 754 26.84 -3.17 -2.14
N HIS A 755 27.53 -2.04 -2.11
CA HIS A 755 28.79 -1.79 -2.79
C HIS A 755 29.90 -1.39 -1.79
N PRO A 756 30.38 -2.33 -0.95
CA PRO A 756 31.39 -2.03 0.05
C PRO A 756 32.67 -1.51 -0.62
N LYS A 757 33.33 -0.56 0.05
CA LYS A 757 34.58 0.04 -0.45
C LYS A 757 35.77 -0.90 -0.24
N ASP A 758 36.68 -0.92 -1.20
CA ASP A 758 37.99 -1.54 -1.03
C ASP A 758 38.94 -0.64 -0.20
N VAL A 759 40.19 -1.09 -0.05
CA VAL A 759 41.25 -0.36 0.67
C VAL A 759 41.59 1.00 0.07
N ASN A 760 41.24 1.24 -1.19
CA ASN A 760 41.45 2.50 -1.90
C ASN A 760 40.19 3.37 -1.90
N GLY A 761 39.13 2.96 -1.20
CA GLY A 761 37.87 3.69 -1.11
C GLY A 761 36.93 3.51 -2.30
N VAL A 762 37.20 2.56 -3.21
CA VAL A 762 36.40 2.32 -4.42
C VAL A 762 35.25 1.34 -4.10
N PRO A 763 33.97 1.72 -4.31
CA PRO A 763 32.84 0.81 -4.14
C PRO A 763 32.91 -0.41 -5.07
N GLN A 764 32.84 -1.60 -4.51
CA GLN A 764 32.94 -2.88 -5.21
C GLN A 764 31.57 -3.42 -5.65
N ASN A 765 31.55 -4.63 -6.22
CA ASN A 765 30.34 -5.35 -6.65
C ASN A 765 29.45 -4.59 -7.67
N PRO A 766 30.00 -3.98 -8.73
CA PRO A 766 29.22 -3.14 -9.67
C PRO A 766 28.09 -3.88 -10.40
N ASN A 767 28.13 -5.22 -10.43
CA ASN A 767 27.20 -6.08 -11.15
C ASN A 767 26.13 -6.72 -10.26
N ASN A 768 26.11 -6.41 -8.96
CA ASN A 768 25.09 -6.89 -8.02
C ASN A 768 24.23 -5.71 -7.57
N LEU A 769 23.04 -5.58 -8.13
CA LEU A 769 22.12 -4.48 -7.85
C LEU A 769 20.99 -4.91 -6.92
N LEU A 770 20.55 -3.98 -6.07
CA LEU A 770 19.38 -4.15 -5.22
C LEU A 770 18.35 -3.06 -5.54
N VAL A 771 17.13 -3.48 -5.84
CA VAL A 771 15.99 -2.58 -6.02
C VAL A 771 14.99 -2.87 -4.91
N SER A 772 14.68 -1.86 -4.11
CA SER A 772 13.72 -1.93 -3.00
C SER A 772 13.13 -0.55 -2.77
N SER A 773 12.10 -0.44 -1.92
CA SER A 773 11.75 0.89 -1.41
C SER A 773 13.00 1.58 -0.84
N GLY A 774 13.28 2.78 -1.34
CA GLY A 774 14.46 3.56 -1.00
C GLY A 774 15.77 3.17 -1.71
N LYS A 775 15.78 2.18 -2.61
CA LYS A 775 16.99 1.75 -3.35
C LYS A 775 16.68 1.50 -4.82
N THR A 776 17.50 2.05 -5.70
CA THR A 776 17.33 1.84 -7.15
C THR A 776 18.65 1.93 -7.90
N PHE A 777 18.63 1.75 -9.21
CA PHE A 777 19.70 2.15 -10.11
C PHE A 777 19.11 2.87 -11.32
N VAL A 778 19.95 3.65 -12.00
CA VAL A 778 19.59 4.37 -13.23
C VAL A 778 20.36 3.77 -14.39
N ALA A 779 19.70 3.59 -15.53
CA ALA A 779 20.37 3.30 -16.80
C ALA A 779 20.01 4.35 -17.86
N VAL A 780 21.00 4.82 -18.61
CA VAL A 780 20.82 5.66 -19.80
C VAL A 780 21.06 4.79 -21.02
N VAL A 781 20.08 4.75 -21.94
CA VAL A 781 20.04 3.81 -23.08
C VAL A 781 19.76 4.51 -24.42
N GLY A 782 20.44 5.62 -24.69
CA GLY A 782 20.33 6.37 -25.95
C GLY A 782 21.08 5.73 -27.12
N THR A 783 20.78 4.46 -27.41
CA THR A 783 21.55 3.64 -28.35
C THR A 783 20.68 3.00 -29.42
N GLY A 784 19.46 3.50 -29.60
CA GLY A 784 18.42 2.91 -30.46
C GLY A 784 18.69 3.05 -31.96
N GLY A 785 19.57 3.94 -32.40
CA GLY A 785 19.94 4.09 -33.81
C GLY A 785 20.29 5.51 -34.24
N GLY A 786 19.96 6.52 -33.44
CA GLY A 786 20.45 7.89 -33.54
C GLY A 786 21.93 7.97 -33.18
N GLY A 787 22.67 8.88 -33.83
CA GLY A 787 24.14 8.92 -33.79
C GLY A 787 24.72 8.97 -32.37
N LEU A 788 25.82 8.27 -32.10
CA LEU A 788 26.36 8.12 -30.74
C LEU A 788 27.21 9.32 -30.31
N TYR A 789 27.13 9.69 -29.04
CA TYR A 789 27.92 10.78 -28.46
C TYR A 789 29.13 10.30 -27.66
N ALA A 790 30.25 10.98 -27.87
CA ALA A 790 31.48 10.78 -27.14
C ALA A 790 31.30 11.04 -25.63
N GLN A 791 32.09 10.34 -24.82
CA GLN A 791 32.18 10.59 -23.39
C GLN A 791 32.86 11.94 -23.13
N THR A 792 32.13 12.87 -22.51
CA THR A 792 32.67 14.17 -22.08
C THR A 792 32.94 14.22 -20.58
N TRP A 793 32.28 13.36 -19.79
CA TRP A 793 32.42 13.28 -18.33
C TRP A 793 32.89 11.89 -17.89
N CYS A 794 33.57 11.82 -16.75
CA CYS A 794 34.14 10.59 -16.20
C CYS A 794 35.11 9.88 -17.17
N THR A 795 35.91 10.62 -17.94
CA THR A 795 36.75 10.13 -19.06
C THR A 795 37.80 9.06 -18.69
N ALA A 796 37.96 8.76 -17.40
CA ALA A 796 38.74 7.62 -16.94
C ALA A 796 38.11 6.27 -17.36
N THR A 797 38.93 5.24 -17.49
CA THR A 797 38.48 3.84 -17.53
C THR A 797 38.07 3.39 -16.13
N TYR A 798 37.23 2.35 -16.02
CA TYR A 798 36.73 1.86 -14.72
C TYR A 798 37.89 1.60 -13.73
N PRO A 799 37.78 2.03 -12.45
CA PRO A 799 36.61 2.65 -11.81
C PRO A 799 36.45 4.13 -12.18
N TYR A 800 35.23 4.52 -12.56
CA TYR A 800 34.86 5.89 -12.96
C TYR A 800 34.86 6.86 -11.76
N GLY A 801 36.02 7.05 -11.15
CA GLY A 801 36.30 7.76 -9.89
C GLY A 801 36.94 9.13 -10.06
N PRO A 802 37.46 9.76 -8.98
CA PRO A 802 37.81 11.18 -8.94
C PRO A 802 39.14 11.46 -9.68
N ALA A 803 39.12 11.34 -11.00
CA ALA A 803 40.11 11.94 -11.87
C ALA A 803 39.60 13.34 -12.25
N ALA A 804 40.17 14.40 -11.66
CA ALA A 804 40.02 15.83 -12.02
C ALA A 804 38.68 16.23 -12.69
N SER A 805 37.56 15.72 -12.16
CA SER A 805 36.23 15.90 -12.74
C SER A 805 35.41 16.79 -11.82
N THR A 806 34.82 17.84 -12.36
CA THR A 806 33.83 18.65 -11.65
C THR A 806 32.46 17.98 -11.59
N ASN A 807 32.26 16.86 -12.30
CA ASN A 807 31.02 16.11 -12.29
C ASN A 807 30.94 15.24 -11.02
N ALA A 808 29.94 15.52 -10.17
CA ALA A 808 29.70 14.83 -8.90
C ALA A 808 29.47 13.31 -9.06
N GLY A 809 28.89 12.86 -10.18
CA GLY A 809 28.69 11.45 -10.48
C GLY A 809 29.99 10.65 -10.58
N CYS A 810 31.03 11.25 -11.16
CA CYS A 810 32.36 10.63 -11.23
C CYS A 810 33.04 10.62 -9.85
N ASN A 811 32.94 11.72 -9.11
CA ASN A 811 33.61 11.85 -7.81
C ASN A 811 33.04 10.87 -6.76
N ASN A 812 31.76 10.52 -6.87
CA ASN A 812 31.08 9.59 -5.97
C ASN A 812 31.07 8.14 -6.47
N TYR A 813 31.79 7.81 -7.56
CA TYR A 813 31.82 6.47 -8.15
C TYR A 813 30.43 5.91 -8.53
N VAL A 814 29.51 6.78 -8.98
CA VAL A 814 28.12 6.43 -9.27
C VAL A 814 28.03 5.34 -10.35
N PHE A 815 28.84 5.44 -11.40
CA PHE A 815 28.76 4.52 -12.53
C PHE A 815 29.30 3.12 -12.20
N ALA A 816 28.53 2.11 -12.56
CA ALA A 816 28.96 0.71 -12.64
C ALA A 816 29.54 0.39 -14.02
N LYS A 817 28.91 0.94 -15.07
CA LYS A 817 29.34 0.77 -16.46
C LYS A 817 29.02 2.03 -17.27
N VAL A 818 29.93 2.38 -18.17
CA VAL A 818 29.74 3.34 -19.25
C VAL A 818 30.13 2.63 -20.54
N PHE A 819 29.52 3.02 -21.66
CA PHE A 819 29.90 2.60 -23.01
C PHE A 819 29.57 3.72 -23.99
N THR A 820 30.60 4.24 -24.63
CA THR A 820 30.56 5.40 -25.54
C THR A 820 31.60 5.19 -26.65
N PRO A 821 31.53 5.94 -27.76
CA PRO A 821 32.58 5.95 -28.78
C PRO A 821 33.99 6.22 -28.23
N THR A 822 34.13 7.05 -27.18
CA THR A 822 35.43 7.36 -26.53
C THR A 822 36.08 6.12 -25.91
N GLN A 823 35.31 5.20 -25.35
CA GLN A 823 35.86 4.03 -24.64
C GLN A 823 36.34 2.92 -25.57
N VAL A 824 35.85 2.93 -26.82
CA VAL A 824 36.07 1.84 -27.78
C VAL A 824 36.63 2.33 -29.12
N ASN A 825 37.11 3.59 -29.20
CA ASN A 825 37.65 4.21 -30.41
C ASN A 825 36.73 4.05 -31.64
N LEU A 826 35.41 4.20 -31.44
CA LEU A 826 34.44 4.08 -32.52
C LEU A 826 34.32 5.40 -33.29
N SER A 827 34.17 5.31 -34.61
CA SER A 827 33.85 6.47 -35.45
C SER A 827 32.39 6.90 -35.19
N PRO A 828 32.09 8.21 -35.04
CA PRO A 828 30.73 8.71 -34.83
C PRO A 828 29.75 8.37 -35.96
N GLU A 829 30.26 8.05 -37.15
CA GLU A 829 29.45 7.92 -38.38
C GLU A 829 29.30 6.48 -38.89
N ASN A 830 30.03 5.49 -38.32
CA ASN A 830 29.94 4.09 -38.77
C ASN A 830 29.90 3.13 -37.57
N ASP A 831 28.69 2.59 -37.36
CA ASP A 831 28.28 1.33 -36.72
C ASP A 831 29.33 0.62 -35.90
N ASN A 832 29.08 0.51 -34.59
CA ASN A 832 29.52 -0.57 -33.69
C ASN A 832 29.04 -0.38 -32.23
N GLY A 833 28.34 0.71 -31.90
CA GLY A 833 27.92 0.99 -30.51
C GLY A 833 26.41 1.08 -30.25
N HIS A 834 25.57 0.93 -31.28
CA HIS A 834 24.12 0.84 -31.07
C HIS A 834 23.77 -0.49 -30.44
N GLY A 835 22.72 -0.52 -29.63
CA GLY A 835 22.41 -1.72 -28.87
C GLY A 835 21.13 -1.61 -28.06
N VAL A 836 20.95 -2.62 -27.22
CA VAL A 836 19.74 -2.80 -26.44
C VAL A 836 20.14 -3.24 -25.04
N LEU A 837 19.56 -2.58 -24.03
CA LEU A 837 19.55 -3.12 -22.68
C LEU A 837 18.40 -4.13 -22.59
N PHE A 838 18.71 -5.36 -22.19
CA PHE A 838 17.73 -6.37 -21.88
C PHE A 838 17.71 -6.60 -20.37
N ILE A 839 16.51 -6.66 -19.78
CA ILE A 839 16.31 -7.16 -18.42
C ILE A 839 15.31 -8.30 -18.47
N THR A 840 15.71 -9.45 -17.95
CA THR A 840 14.84 -10.61 -17.79
C THR A 840 14.41 -10.70 -16.34
N PHE A 841 13.12 -10.63 -16.08
CA PHE A 841 12.52 -10.70 -14.74
C PHE A 841 12.03 -12.10 -14.41
N ASN A 842 11.87 -12.39 -13.12
CA ASN A 842 11.41 -13.67 -12.61
C ASN A 842 12.25 -14.84 -13.18
N VAL A 843 13.57 -14.69 -13.10
CA VAL A 843 14.53 -15.60 -13.73
C VAL A 843 14.49 -16.95 -13.06
N ASN A 844 14.31 -18.00 -13.86
CA ASN A 844 14.15 -19.39 -13.39
C ASN A 844 12.99 -19.56 -12.38
N GLY A 845 11.95 -18.72 -12.47
CA GLY A 845 10.80 -18.77 -11.56
C GLY A 845 11.08 -18.17 -10.18
N ASN A 846 12.21 -17.48 -9.97
CA ASN A 846 12.43 -16.66 -8.79
C ASN A 846 11.89 -15.24 -9.02
N PRO A 847 10.73 -14.86 -8.46
CA PRO A 847 10.10 -13.58 -8.74
C PRO A 847 10.90 -12.37 -8.25
N ARG A 848 11.88 -12.58 -7.37
CA ARG A 848 12.75 -11.58 -6.76
C ARG A 848 14.13 -11.46 -7.42
N ARG A 849 14.33 -12.15 -8.55
CA ARG A 849 15.58 -12.11 -9.31
C ARG A 849 15.34 -11.67 -10.74
N ALA A 850 16.17 -10.74 -11.20
CA ALA A 850 16.28 -10.37 -12.60
C ALA A 850 17.74 -10.36 -13.06
N GLU A 851 17.95 -10.53 -14.36
CA GLU A 851 19.26 -10.50 -15.01
C GLU A 851 19.24 -9.46 -16.12
N GLY A 852 20.17 -8.51 -16.05
CA GLY A 852 20.35 -7.43 -17.01
C GLY A 852 21.59 -7.64 -17.86
N TYR A 853 21.51 -7.32 -19.15
CA TYR A 853 22.69 -7.21 -20.02
C TYR A 853 22.47 -6.21 -21.14
N PHE A 854 23.53 -5.47 -21.49
CA PHE A 854 23.54 -4.64 -22.69
C PHE A 854 24.25 -5.38 -23.81
N LYS A 855 23.60 -5.46 -24.98
CA LYS A 855 24.14 -6.12 -26.16
C LYS A 855 24.11 -5.16 -27.35
N ASP A 856 25.22 -5.05 -28.05
CA ASP A 856 25.30 -4.24 -29.26
C ASP A 856 24.72 -5.00 -30.49
N ILE A 857 24.52 -4.26 -31.59
CA ILE A 857 24.02 -4.81 -32.86
C ILE A 857 24.97 -5.81 -33.53
N ASN A 858 26.23 -5.90 -33.09
CA ASN A 858 27.19 -6.91 -33.54
C ASN A 858 27.11 -8.22 -32.72
N GLY A 859 26.31 -8.21 -31.66
CA GLY A 859 26.08 -9.34 -30.80
C GLY A 859 27.05 -9.45 -29.62
N GLN A 860 27.87 -8.43 -29.36
CA GLN A 860 28.75 -8.38 -28.19
C GLN A 860 27.96 -7.96 -26.94
N ILE A 861 28.11 -8.73 -25.86
CA ILE A 861 27.61 -8.34 -24.54
C ILE A 861 28.63 -7.38 -23.91
N ILE A 862 28.22 -6.14 -23.71
CA ILE A 862 29.08 -5.06 -23.19
C ILE A 862 28.98 -4.95 -21.66
N ASP A 863 27.79 -5.20 -21.12
CA ASP A 863 27.50 -5.18 -19.68
C ASP A 863 26.61 -6.37 -19.31
N GLN A 864 26.79 -6.90 -18.10
CA GLN A 864 25.97 -7.97 -17.55
C GLN A 864 25.94 -7.89 -16.02
N PHE A 865 24.74 -7.98 -15.45
CA PHE A 865 24.51 -7.76 -14.03
C PHE A 865 23.26 -8.48 -13.52
N THR A 866 23.23 -8.76 -12.23
CA THR A 866 22.09 -9.35 -11.53
C THR A 866 21.40 -8.28 -10.69
N ILE A 867 20.07 -8.33 -10.67
CA ILE A 867 19.22 -7.44 -9.86
C ILE A 867 18.41 -8.30 -8.91
N THR A 868 18.41 -7.96 -7.63
CA THR A 868 17.54 -8.56 -6.63
C THR A 868 16.51 -7.57 -6.13
N ALA A 869 15.34 -8.10 -5.76
CA ALA A 869 14.28 -7.37 -5.07
C ALA A 869 13.94 -8.09 -3.74
N PRO A 870 13.60 -7.35 -2.69
CA PRO A 870 13.35 -7.88 -1.36
C PRO A 870 12.05 -8.68 -1.20
#